data_AF-A0A8T4RYZ9-F1
#
_entry.id   AF-A0A8T4RYZ9-F1
#
_cell.length_a   1.000
_cell.length_b   1.000
_cell.length_c   1.000
_cell.angle_alpha   90.00
_cell.angle_beta   90.00
_cell.angle_gamma   90.00
#
_symmetry.space_group_name_H-M   'P 1'
#
loop_
_entity.id
_entity.type
_entity.pdbx_description
1 polymer ?
#
loop_
_entity_poly.entity_id
_entity_poly.type
_entity_poly.pdbx_seq_one_letter_code
_entity_poly.pdbx_strand_id
1 'polypeptide(L)'
;MKVKGKRIVIGMALAVLLVTLPNVSAAAIIGFSQIVFERNFSLNSSTLALMTGNTTRLYITESGSIGIGSLEPNYLLQIGAGIDGRTLNVSDVLYVNGSSGKIGVGVRNATAYLDIQGATGSTASVRILTGSPPSSPLVGDIYSDGTDLFFYDGTTWQDLTRETSSAGGWTDSGGIVALTTASDFVGIGSSAPTEKLYVSGNTTVTSNIFVGGDVVAGGASGAVAFDAGWVDDGSLVRLVDSSDRVGIGTVSTNYKLDVDGNVSLNNTLYVVKDGKVGIGTEAPATSLHVASSGDTKLTIEPAGSQKAVLSFRRVTERANITYDNTIGTLTIGNTDGNIILSPNGNVGIGTTKPSHKLSIVGSGTEHLLNITDGTTPAFIIDSSSRLGMGATPKGEHRLLITPSSYGGTGVAVNISDGGIGIGAGHSYLHIDSSTPAATVHAFRVVTPGDTEIDIRTDGSILSDIAASTPADVAEWTRVVGVPEDYEPGDLVMFSTIEERRVEKAVSSHTDLLMGVVTLNPGLVGVSYDIGTDVTEAVGERSYLELEALYNAKMVTTIGYTPVKVSTENGALGPGDPIAASSIPGIGKKAAPGEKIIGYSFESFNPDAGQMGTNGIELPMPTPNMTFAPTARRTSLPDGEEVWQGWVLSYVNLGYANAFTKEQAASLRLTVGQALARIEELKSELAALKNQQLQSLS
;
A
#
# COMPACT_ATOMS: atom_id res chain seq x y z
N MET A 1 -169.91 -65.18 1.05
CA MET A 1 -170.27 -66.61 1.09
C MET A 1 -170.01 -67.13 2.51
N LYS A 2 -170.85 -68.02 3.09
CA LYS A 2 -170.60 -68.62 4.42
C LYS A 2 -169.44 -69.63 4.36
N VAL A 3 -168.59 -69.68 5.39
CA VAL A 3 -168.34 -70.89 6.22
C VAL A 3 -168.12 -70.45 7.68
N LYS A 4 -168.48 -71.30 8.65
CA LYS A 4 -168.43 -71.04 10.11
C LYS A 4 -167.05 -71.39 10.73
N GLY A 5 -166.56 -70.50 11.60
CA GLY A 5 -166.55 -70.76 13.05
C GLY A 5 -165.27 -71.20 13.78
N LYS A 6 -164.81 -70.36 14.73
CA LYS A 6 -164.79 -70.68 16.19
C LYS A 6 -164.36 -69.46 17.04
N ARG A 7 -165.05 -69.27 18.20
CA ARG A 7 -164.69 -68.50 19.42
C ARG A 7 -164.37 -67.00 19.22
N ILE A 8 -165.04 -65.99 19.79
CA ILE A 8 -165.75 -65.79 21.09
C ILE A 8 -164.84 -65.81 22.32
N VAL A 9 -164.47 -64.62 22.79
CA VAL A 9 -164.67 -64.02 24.13
C VAL A 9 -164.30 -62.51 24.02
N ILE A 10 -164.37 -61.67 25.06
CA ILE A 10 -165.44 -60.69 25.39
C ILE A 10 -164.79 -59.28 25.36
N GLY A 11 -165.45 -58.12 25.15
CA GLY A 11 -166.87 -57.74 25.03
C GLY A 11 -167.16 -56.47 25.87
N MET A 12 -168.15 -55.64 25.47
CA MET A 12 -168.44 -54.26 25.97
C MET A 12 -167.37 -53.22 25.57
N ALA A 13 -167.56 -52.29 24.62
CA ALA A 13 -168.74 -51.61 24.10
C ALA A 13 -169.41 -50.62 25.08
N LEU A 14 -169.04 -49.34 24.95
CA LEU A 14 -169.92 -48.22 25.29
C LEU A 14 -169.92 -47.24 24.11
N ALA A 15 -171.09 -47.03 23.51
CA ALA A 15 -171.27 -46.04 22.45
C ALA A 15 -171.59 -44.68 23.07
N VAL A 16 -170.86 -43.65 22.67
CA VAL A 16 -171.25 -42.24 22.79
C VAL A 16 -171.08 -41.66 21.38
N LEU A 17 -172.09 -41.80 20.52
CA LEU A 17 -173.15 -40.79 20.37
C LEU A 17 -172.58 -39.45 19.90
N LEU A 18 -172.39 -39.31 18.58
CA LEU A 18 -172.35 -37.99 17.94
C LEU A 18 -173.75 -37.37 18.07
N VAL A 19 -173.93 -36.53 19.09
CA VAL A 19 -175.00 -35.53 19.10
C VAL A 19 -174.45 -34.24 18.53
N THR A 20 -175.00 -33.81 17.40
CA THR A 20 -174.82 -32.46 16.88
C THR A 20 -175.53 -31.47 17.80
N LEU A 21 -174.77 -30.73 18.59
CA LEU A 21 -175.22 -29.50 19.24
C LEU A 21 -174.30 -28.35 18.81
N PRO A 22 -174.84 -27.16 18.48
CA PRO A 22 -174.01 -25.98 18.27
C PRO A 22 -173.38 -25.56 19.61
N ASN A 23 -172.11 -25.17 19.56
CA ASN A 23 -171.30 -24.66 20.69
C ASN A 23 -170.95 -25.68 21.79
N VAL A 24 -169.97 -26.55 21.53
CA VAL A 24 -169.09 -27.06 22.61
C VAL A 24 -167.63 -27.07 22.14
N SER A 25 -166.77 -26.38 22.88
CA SER A 25 -165.32 -26.41 22.72
C SER A 25 -164.70 -27.57 23.51
N ALA A 26 -163.64 -28.18 22.95
CA ALA A 26 -162.69 -29.09 23.61
C ALA A 26 -163.29 -30.26 24.44
N ALA A 27 -163.49 -31.41 23.78
CA ALA A 27 -163.66 -32.68 24.49
C ALA A 27 -162.31 -33.17 25.05
N ALA A 28 -162.07 -32.95 26.34
CA ALA A 28 -160.94 -33.54 27.05
C ALA A 28 -161.22 -35.03 27.36
N ILE A 29 -160.36 -35.92 26.90
CA ILE A 29 -160.41 -37.35 27.26
C ILE A 29 -159.63 -37.52 28.57
N ILE A 30 -160.35 -37.77 29.67
CA ILE A 30 -159.78 -37.91 31.02
C ILE A 30 -160.15 -39.30 31.56
N GLY A 31 -159.18 -40.05 32.09
CA GLY A 31 -159.43 -41.32 32.80
C GLY A 31 -158.50 -42.50 32.48
N PHE A 32 -157.60 -42.38 31.50
CA PHE A 32 -156.61 -43.43 31.18
C PHE A 32 -155.21 -43.01 31.64
N SER A 33 -154.47 -43.94 32.26
CA SER A 33 -153.09 -43.69 32.72
C SER A 33 -152.10 -43.51 31.57
N GLN A 34 -152.38 -44.11 30.41
CA GLN A 34 -151.59 -43.97 29.19
C GLN A 34 -152.51 -44.07 27.96
N ILE A 35 -152.30 -43.21 26.96
CA ILE A 35 -152.88 -43.32 25.62
C ILE A 35 -151.74 -43.62 24.65
N VAL A 36 -151.71 -44.84 24.12
CA VAL A 36 -150.76 -45.29 23.11
C VAL A 36 -151.48 -45.45 21.77
N PHE A 37 -151.09 -44.67 20.77
CA PHE A 37 -151.48 -44.93 19.39
C PHE A 37 -150.44 -45.88 18.77
N GLU A 38 -150.92 -47.01 18.23
CA GLU A 38 -150.30 -48.35 18.28
C GLU A 38 -148.76 -48.50 18.17
N ARG A 39 -148.00 -47.57 17.57
CA ARG A 39 -146.52 -47.68 17.45
C ARG A 39 -145.69 -46.39 17.57
N ASN A 40 -146.29 -45.19 17.53
CA ASN A 40 -145.53 -43.95 17.25
C ASN A 40 -145.70 -42.80 18.25
N PHE A 41 -146.72 -42.84 19.13
CA PHE A 41 -147.04 -41.73 20.03
C PHE A 41 -147.62 -42.28 21.34
N SER A 42 -147.02 -41.86 22.48
CA SER A 42 -147.44 -42.25 23.82
C SER A 42 -147.52 -41.03 24.72
N LEU A 43 -148.71 -40.79 25.27
CA LEU A 43 -148.95 -39.86 26.38
C LEU A 43 -149.26 -40.67 27.64
N ASN A 44 -148.68 -40.30 28.78
CA ASN A 44 -149.21 -40.68 30.11
C ASN A 44 -149.41 -39.41 30.96
N SER A 45 -149.83 -39.56 32.22
CA SER A 45 -150.11 -38.44 33.13
C SER A 45 -148.93 -37.50 33.37
N SER A 46 -147.71 -37.97 33.10
CA SER A 46 -146.47 -37.36 33.56
C SER A 46 -145.45 -37.12 32.43
N THR A 47 -145.62 -37.71 31.25
CA THR A 47 -144.60 -37.70 30.19
C THR A 47 -145.21 -37.82 28.78
N LEU A 48 -144.49 -37.30 27.78
CA LEU A 48 -144.83 -37.39 26.35
C LEU A 48 -143.67 -38.07 25.59
N ALA A 49 -143.95 -39.12 24.83
CA ALA A 49 -142.99 -39.81 23.99
C ALA A 49 -143.43 -39.88 22.52
N LEU A 50 -142.54 -39.45 21.61
CA LEU A 50 -142.61 -39.72 20.17
C LEU A 50 -141.68 -40.88 19.85
N MET A 51 -142.19 -41.91 19.17
CA MET A 51 -141.48 -43.15 18.90
C MET A 51 -141.41 -43.44 17.40
N THR A 52 -140.31 -44.05 16.93
CA THR A 52 -140.22 -44.64 15.59
C THR A 52 -139.49 -45.98 15.67
N GLY A 53 -140.02 -47.00 14.99
CA GLY A 53 -139.44 -48.35 15.04
C GLY A 53 -139.37 -48.94 16.45
N ASN A 54 -140.39 -48.66 17.28
CA ASN A 54 -140.44 -49.02 18.71
C ASN A 54 -139.31 -48.42 19.59
N THR A 55 -138.61 -47.40 19.10
CA THR A 55 -137.58 -46.65 19.85
C THR A 55 -138.05 -45.22 20.08
N THR A 56 -137.94 -44.71 21.30
CA THR A 56 -138.26 -43.30 21.60
C THR A 56 -137.24 -42.37 20.94
N ARG A 57 -137.74 -41.38 20.20
CA ARG A 57 -136.94 -40.37 19.48
C ARG A 57 -137.03 -38.98 20.09
N LEU A 58 -138.17 -38.63 20.67
CA LEU A 58 -138.34 -37.46 21.51
C LEU A 58 -139.11 -37.87 22.76
N TYR A 59 -138.66 -37.40 23.91
CA TYR A 59 -139.23 -37.67 25.21
C TYR A 59 -139.32 -36.36 26.00
N ILE A 60 -140.45 -36.10 26.65
CA ILE A 60 -140.61 -35.00 27.60
C ILE A 60 -140.92 -35.62 28.95
N THR A 61 -140.05 -35.31 29.92
CA THR A 61 -140.15 -35.75 31.32
C THR A 61 -141.23 -34.99 32.10
N GLU A 62 -141.57 -35.46 33.29
CA GLU A 62 -142.52 -34.80 34.21
C GLU A 62 -142.06 -33.42 34.67
N SER A 63 -140.74 -33.21 34.74
CA SER A 63 -140.13 -31.89 34.99
C SER A 63 -140.08 -30.98 33.76
N GLY A 64 -140.61 -31.41 32.62
CA GLY A 64 -140.65 -30.64 31.37
C GLY A 64 -139.38 -30.68 30.52
N SER A 65 -138.34 -31.40 30.94
CA SER A 65 -137.08 -31.55 30.17
C SER A 65 -137.30 -32.43 28.95
N ILE A 66 -136.82 -31.96 27.80
CA ILE A 66 -136.97 -32.57 26.48
C ILE A 66 -135.69 -33.35 26.11
N GLY A 67 -135.78 -34.67 26.04
CA GLY A 67 -134.76 -35.55 25.48
C GLY A 67 -135.02 -35.89 24.02
N ILE A 68 -134.13 -35.51 23.10
CA ILE A 68 -134.15 -36.00 21.71
C ILE A 68 -133.15 -37.15 21.61
N GLY A 69 -133.63 -38.39 21.57
CA GLY A 69 -132.78 -39.58 21.62
C GLY A 69 -132.16 -39.88 22.99
N SER A 70 -132.61 -39.21 24.06
CA SER A 70 -132.33 -39.58 25.46
C SER A 70 -133.65 -39.78 26.21
N LEU A 71 -133.71 -40.81 27.05
CA LEU A 71 -134.82 -41.04 27.99
C LEU A 71 -134.58 -40.36 29.35
N GLU A 72 -133.34 -39.98 29.64
CA GLU A 72 -132.93 -39.33 30.89
C GLU A 72 -132.24 -38.00 30.56
N PRO A 73 -133.00 -36.94 30.21
CA PRO A 73 -132.45 -35.62 29.96
C PRO A 73 -132.12 -34.89 31.28
N ASN A 74 -130.83 -34.64 31.52
CA ASN A 74 -130.31 -33.85 32.65
C ASN A 74 -130.39 -32.33 32.42
N TYR A 75 -130.76 -31.91 31.21
CA TYR A 75 -130.94 -30.51 30.80
C TYR A 75 -132.31 -30.31 30.16
N LEU A 76 -132.84 -29.08 30.22
CA LEU A 76 -134.17 -28.71 29.70
C LEU A 76 -134.36 -29.10 28.21
N LEU A 77 -133.29 -29.08 27.42
CA LEU A 77 -133.20 -29.74 26.14
C LEU A 77 -131.87 -30.51 26.08
N GLN A 78 -131.92 -31.83 25.94
CA GLN A 78 -130.75 -32.69 25.75
C GLN A 78 -130.93 -33.53 24.48
N ILE A 79 -129.90 -33.56 23.64
CA ILE A 79 -129.85 -34.45 22.48
C ILE A 79 -128.87 -35.59 22.79
N GLY A 80 -129.32 -36.83 22.62
CA GLY A 80 -128.51 -38.02 22.84
C GLY A 80 -127.35 -38.13 21.85
N ALA A 81 -126.31 -38.89 22.23
CA ALA A 81 -125.18 -39.16 21.34
C ALA A 81 -125.65 -39.97 20.12
N GLY A 82 -125.65 -39.35 18.94
CA GLY A 82 -125.96 -40.02 17.69
C GLY A 82 -124.81 -40.95 17.26
N ILE A 83 -125.14 -42.16 16.84
CA ILE A 83 -124.15 -43.18 16.42
C ILE A 83 -123.35 -42.79 15.16
N ASP A 84 -123.83 -41.81 14.38
CA ASP A 84 -123.24 -41.35 13.12
C ASP A 84 -122.48 -40.00 13.25
N GLY A 85 -122.13 -39.57 14.47
CA GLY A 85 -121.39 -38.33 14.71
C GLY A 85 -122.16 -37.03 14.39
N ARG A 86 -123.49 -37.08 14.33
CA ARG A 86 -124.37 -35.93 14.08
C ARG A 86 -125.33 -35.76 15.25
N THR A 87 -125.03 -34.84 16.16
CA THR A 87 -125.86 -34.62 17.37
C THR A 87 -126.71 -33.36 17.26
N LEU A 88 -126.14 -32.25 16.80
CA LEU A 88 -126.90 -31.02 16.55
C LEU A 88 -126.47 -30.39 15.23
N ASN A 89 -127.44 -29.94 14.44
CA ASN A 89 -127.27 -28.96 13.39
C ASN A 89 -128.34 -27.87 13.56
N VAL A 90 -127.92 -26.63 13.83
CA VAL A 90 -128.81 -25.45 13.81
C VAL A 90 -128.58 -24.70 12.51
N SER A 91 -129.44 -24.94 11.51
CA SER A 91 -129.50 -24.19 10.24
C SER A 91 -128.16 -24.03 9.52
N ASP A 92 -127.31 -25.06 9.56
CA ASP A 92 -125.94 -25.08 9.02
C ASP A 92 -124.95 -24.08 9.66
N VAL A 93 -125.33 -23.44 10.78
CA VAL A 93 -124.50 -22.49 11.55
C VAL A 93 -123.74 -23.19 12.68
N LEU A 94 -124.40 -24.04 13.47
CA LEU A 94 -123.77 -24.77 14.58
C LEU A 94 -123.88 -26.26 14.35
N TYR A 95 -122.73 -26.94 14.23
CA TYR A 95 -122.61 -28.39 14.17
C TYR A 95 -121.97 -28.92 15.45
N VAL A 96 -122.59 -29.92 16.07
CA VAL A 96 -122.00 -30.65 17.21
C VAL A 96 -121.92 -32.12 16.85
N ASN A 97 -120.71 -32.68 16.89
CA ASN A 97 -120.45 -34.09 16.66
C ASN A 97 -120.29 -34.81 18.01
N GLY A 98 -121.33 -35.55 18.42
CA GLY A 98 -121.32 -36.27 19.70
C GLY A 98 -120.39 -37.49 19.77
N SER A 99 -119.77 -37.92 18.67
CA SER A 99 -118.79 -39.01 18.66
C SER A 99 -117.35 -38.51 18.82
N SER A 100 -117.04 -37.29 18.35
CA SER A 100 -115.71 -36.69 18.46
C SER A 100 -115.62 -35.58 19.51
N GLY A 101 -116.75 -35.11 20.04
CA GLY A 101 -116.83 -33.96 20.96
C GLY A 101 -116.53 -32.61 20.29
N LYS A 102 -116.39 -32.58 18.96
CA LYS A 102 -115.98 -31.39 18.21
C LYS A 102 -117.18 -30.52 17.83
N ILE A 103 -116.98 -29.21 17.88
CA ILE A 103 -117.93 -28.17 17.52
C ILE A 103 -117.45 -27.49 16.24
N GLY A 104 -118.35 -27.30 15.29
CA GLY A 104 -118.13 -26.52 14.08
C GLY A 104 -119.07 -25.32 14.03
N VAL A 105 -118.54 -24.11 13.90
CA VAL A 105 -119.33 -22.89 13.68
C VAL A 105 -119.13 -22.46 12.22
N GLY A 106 -120.14 -22.71 11.39
CA GLY A 106 -120.06 -22.59 9.92
C GLY A 106 -119.23 -23.68 9.24
N VAL A 107 -118.74 -24.69 9.97
CA VAL A 107 -117.86 -25.77 9.47
C VAL A 107 -118.47 -27.14 9.76
N ARG A 108 -118.70 -27.95 8.72
CA ARG A 108 -119.35 -29.28 8.82
C ARG A 108 -118.46 -30.38 9.39
N ASN A 109 -117.18 -30.37 9.05
CA ASN A 109 -116.22 -31.42 9.39
C ASN A 109 -115.12 -30.83 10.30
N ALA A 110 -115.47 -30.52 11.55
CA ALA A 110 -114.53 -29.94 12.50
C ALA A 110 -113.30 -30.84 12.73
N THR A 111 -112.12 -30.27 12.51
CA THR A 111 -110.80 -30.90 12.63
C THR A 111 -110.18 -30.67 14.01
N ALA A 112 -110.38 -29.51 14.63
CA ALA A 112 -110.12 -29.24 16.04
C ALA A 112 -111.39 -29.38 16.91
N TYR A 113 -111.27 -29.21 18.23
CA TYR A 113 -112.42 -29.21 19.14
C TYR A 113 -113.41 -28.06 18.87
N LEU A 114 -112.93 -26.95 18.33
CA LEU A 114 -113.73 -25.84 17.84
C LEU A 114 -113.15 -25.35 16.51
N ASP A 115 -113.77 -25.75 15.39
CA ASP A 115 -113.48 -25.16 14.07
C ASP A 115 -114.49 -24.05 13.81
N ILE A 116 -113.99 -22.88 13.42
CA ILE A 116 -114.81 -21.71 13.06
C ILE A 116 -114.52 -21.34 11.61
N GLN A 117 -115.54 -20.93 10.87
CA GLN A 117 -115.40 -20.52 9.48
C GLN A 117 -114.33 -19.44 9.30
N GLY A 118 -113.45 -19.62 8.30
CA GLY A 118 -112.39 -18.68 7.96
C GLY A 118 -112.92 -17.28 7.63
N ALA A 119 -112.13 -16.25 7.97
CA ALA A 119 -112.52 -14.87 7.81
C ALA A 119 -112.71 -14.52 6.33
N THR A 120 -113.69 -13.64 6.06
CA THR A 120 -113.91 -13.03 4.75
C THR A 120 -113.60 -11.54 4.83
N GLY A 121 -113.46 -10.86 3.69
CA GLY A 121 -113.26 -9.40 3.64
C GLY A 121 -114.37 -8.55 4.28
N SER A 122 -115.45 -9.16 4.78
CA SER A 122 -116.56 -8.48 5.47
C SER A 122 -116.91 -9.06 6.84
N THR A 123 -116.27 -10.16 7.28
CA THR A 123 -116.60 -10.83 8.55
C THR A 123 -115.38 -11.60 9.08
N ALA A 124 -114.95 -11.29 10.29
CA ALA A 124 -113.88 -12.01 10.98
C ALA A 124 -114.37 -13.38 11.51
N SER A 125 -113.49 -14.39 11.54
CA SER A 125 -113.78 -15.70 12.15
C SER A 125 -114.13 -15.57 13.63
N VAL A 126 -113.31 -14.82 14.36
CA VAL A 126 -113.46 -14.53 15.79
C VAL A 126 -113.27 -13.04 15.99
N ARG A 127 -114.09 -12.44 16.84
CA ARG A 127 -113.89 -11.08 17.33
C ARG A 127 -113.94 -11.10 18.84
N ILE A 128 -112.80 -10.89 19.47
CA ILE A 128 -112.73 -10.54 20.89
C ILE A 128 -112.97 -9.03 20.98
N LEU A 129 -113.94 -8.62 21.79
CA LEU A 129 -114.25 -7.21 21.98
C LEU A 129 -113.31 -6.60 23.02
N THR A 130 -113.06 -5.29 22.91
CA THR A 130 -112.33 -4.49 23.89
C THR A 130 -112.87 -4.70 25.31
N GLY A 131 -111.95 -4.96 26.25
CA GLY A 131 -112.23 -5.06 27.67
C GLY A 131 -111.04 -4.62 28.52
N SER A 132 -111.11 -4.92 29.81
CA SER A 132 -110.00 -4.79 30.76
C SER A 132 -109.56 -6.18 31.21
N PRO A 133 -108.29 -6.37 31.65
CA PRO A 133 -107.81 -7.67 32.10
C PRO A 133 -108.67 -8.21 33.27
N PRO A 134 -109.10 -9.49 33.23
CA PRO A 134 -109.70 -10.17 34.36
C PRO A 134 -108.93 -9.96 35.68
N SER A 135 -109.65 -9.69 36.77
CA SER A 135 -109.06 -9.49 38.11
C SER A 135 -108.63 -10.79 38.81
N SER A 136 -108.89 -11.94 38.20
CA SER A 136 -108.46 -13.27 38.66
C SER A 136 -108.32 -14.18 37.43
N PRO A 137 -107.29 -13.97 36.59
CA PRO A 137 -107.14 -14.69 35.33
C PRO A 137 -106.70 -16.14 35.54
N LEU A 138 -107.12 -16.99 34.61
CA LEU A 138 -106.68 -18.39 34.50
C LEU A 138 -105.69 -18.55 33.34
N VAL A 139 -104.83 -19.56 33.43
CA VAL A 139 -103.89 -19.92 32.35
C VAL A 139 -104.68 -20.15 31.06
N GLY A 140 -104.32 -19.44 29.99
CA GLY A 140 -105.01 -19.54 28.71
C GLY A 140 -106.20 -18.59 28.53
N ASP A 141 -106.51 -17.73 29.50
CA ASP A 141 -107.40 -16.60 29.26
C ASP A 141 -106.80 -15.68 28.18
N ILE A 142 -107.67 -15.14 27.32
CA ILE A 142 -107.32 -14.20 26.25
C ILE A 142 -108.26 -13.00 26.35
N TYR A 143 -107.71 -11.78 26.33
CA TYR A 143 -108.48 -10.54 26.17
C TYR A 143 -107.80 -9.59 25.18
N SER A 144 -108.55 -8.57 24.73
CA SER A 144 -107.98 -7.43 24.02
C SER A 144 -108.38 -6.14 24.73
N ASP A 145 -107.46 -5.19 24.82
CA ASP A 145 -107.73 -3.84 25.33
C ASP A 145 -108.24 -2.87 24.22
N GLY A 146 -108.36 -3.35 22.99
CA GLY A 146 -108.72 -2.56 21.81
C GLY A 146 -107.55 -2.10 20.95
N THR A 147 -106.30 -2.26 21.41
CA THR A 147 -105.08 -2.06 20.61
C THR A 147 -104.39 -3.39 20.39
N ASP A 148 -104.13 -4.11 21.47
CA ASP A 148 -103.31 -5.33 21.50
C ASP A 148 -104.12 -6.56 21.93
N LEU A 149 -103.55 -7.74 21.72
CA LEU A 149 -104.13 -9.03 22.10
C LEU A 149 -103.26 -9.70 23.15
N PHE A 150 -103.83 -10.02 24.32
CA PHE A 150 -103.10 -10.57 25.46
C PHE A 150 -103.51 -11.99 25.79
N PHE A 151 -102.52 -12.82 26.17
CA PHE A 151 -102.70 -14.18 26.68
C PHE A 151 -102.11 -14.30 28.09
N TYR A 152 -102.81 -14.92 29.03
CA TYR A 152 -102.30 -15.14 30.38
C TYR A 152 -101.52 -16.45 30.48
N ASP A 153 -100.22 -16.36 30.75
CA ASP A 153 -99.31 -17.52 30.83
C ASP A 153 -99.37 -18.29 32.18
N GLY A 154 -100.17 -17.80 33.14
CA GLY A 154 -100.22 -18.30 34.51
C GLY A 154 -99.46 -17.43 35.53
N THR A 155 -98.74 -16.42 35.05
CA THR A 155 -98.02 -15.43 35.87
C THR A 155 -98.35 -14.01 35.43
N THR A 156 -98.27 -13.72 34.13
CA THR A 156 -98.44 -12.38 33.55
C THR A 156 -99.19 -12.42 32.22
N TRP A 157 -99.70 -11.26 31.81
CA TRP A 157 -100.29 -11.06 30.48
C TRP A 157 -99.19 -10.84 29.45
N GLN A 158 -99.06 -11.77 28.51
CA GLN A 158 -98.17 -11.67 27.37
C GLN A 158 -98.90 -11.03 26.20
N ASP A 159 -98.28 -10.00 25.63
CA ASP A 159 -98.69 -9.32 24.41
C ASP A 159 -98.36 -10.19 23.18
N LEU A 160 -99.38 -10.57 22.42
CA LEU A 160 -99.29 -11.41 21.22
C LEU A 160 -99.20 -10.60 19.91
N THR A 161 -99.34 -9.28 19.97
CA THR A 161 -99.27 -8.38 18.80
C THR A 161 -97.90 -7.70 18.65
N ARG A 162 -97.03 -7.80 19.66
CA ARG A 162 -95.70 -7.17 19.67
C ARG A 162 -94.56 -8.06 19.18
N GLU A 163 -94.11 -7.81 17.94
CA GLU A 163 -92.83 -8.28 17.40
C GLU A 163 -91.65 -7.90 18.31
N THR A 164 -90.90 -8.88 18.83
CA THR A 164 -89.75 -8.64 19.72
C THR A 164 -88.47 -8.29 18.93
N SER A 165 -88.48 -7.15 18.24
CA SER A 165 -87.41 -6.71 17.33
C SER A 165 -86.17 -6.08 18.01
N SER A 166 -85.91 -6.39 19.28
CA SER A 166 -84.80 -5.82 20.08
C SER A 166 -83.55 -6.71 20.17
N ALA A 167 -83.31 -7.60 19.19
CA ALA A 167 -82.21 -8.58 19.22
C ALA A 167 -81.37 -8.68 17.93
N GLY A 168 -81.70 -7.92 16.87
CA GLY A 168 -81.04 -8.01 15.56
C GLY A 168 -79.85 -7.06 15.42
N GLY A 169 -78.67 -7.43 15.93
CA GLY A 169 -77.43 -6.64 15.74
C GLY A 169 -76.86 -6.67 14.32
N TRP A 170 -77.41 -7.53 13.45
CA TRP A 170 -77.05 -7.67 12.05
C TRP A 170 -78.30 -7.60 11.18
N THR A 171 -78.25 -6.76 10.14
CA THR A 171 -79.24 -6.71 9.06
C THR A 171 -78.68 -7.43 7.84
N ASP A 172 -79.33 -8.52 7.42
CA ASP A 172 -79.08 -9.16 6.13
C ASP A 172 -80.04 -8.60 5.07
N SER A 173 -79.48 -8.09 3.98
CA SER A 173 -80.20 -7.55 2.82
C SER A 173 -80.19 -8.48 1.60
N GLY A 174 -79.77 -9.74 1.78
CA GLY A 174 -79.65 -10.76 0.73
C GLY A 174 -78.35 -10.69 -0.08
N GLY A 175 -77.62 -9.57 -0.02
CA GLY A 175 -76.28 -9.42 -0.61
C GLY A 175 -75.26 -8.71 0.30
N ILE A 176 -75.73 -8.05 1.37
CA ILE A 176 -74.89 -7.39 2.37
C ILE A 176 -75.45 -7.73 3.75
N VAL A 177 -74.59 -8.29 4.60
CA VAL A 177 -74.81 -8.43 6.05
C VAL A 177 -74.04 -7.30 6.74
N ALA A 178 -74.75 -6.39 7.40
CA ALA A 178 -74.16 -5.20 8.01
C ALA A 178 -74.72 -4.95 9.42
N LEU A 179 -74.01 -4.18 10.24
CA LEU A 179 -74.50 -3.74 11.55
C LEU A 179 -75.64 -2.74 11.38
N THR A 180 -76.63 -2.82 12.27
CA THR A 180 -77.82 -1.96 12.23
C THR A 180 -77.51 -0.50 12.55
N THR A 181 -76.42 -0.20 13.28
CA THR A 181 -75.91 1.17 13.44
C THR A 181 -74.42 1.29 13.10
N ALA A 182 -74.02 2.44 12.56
CA ALA A 182 -72.61 2.72 12.26
C ALA A 182 -71.74 2.92 13.53
N SER A 183 -72.35 3.09 14.70
CA SER A 183 -71.66 3.20 16.00
C SER A 183 -71.18 1.85 16.54
N ASP A 184 -71.85 0.74 16.20
CA ASP A 184 -71.63 -0.57 16.81
C ASP A 184 -70.22 -1.15 16.56
N PHE A 185 -69.79 -2.02 17.48
CA PHE A 185 -68.52 -2.74 17.43
C PHE A 185 -68.78 -4.26 17.40
N VAL A 186 -68.04 -5.00 16.58
CA VAL A 186 -68.14 -6.47 16.52
C VAL A 186 -67.14 -7.11 17.47
N GLY A 187 -67.62 -7.56 18.64
CA GLY A 187 -66.84 -8.39 19.55
C GLY A 187 -67.02 -9.88 19.25
N ILE A 188 -65.96 -10.59 18.85
CA ILE A 188 -65.92 -12.05 18.76
C ILE A 188 -65.07 -12.56 19.93
N GLY A 189 -65.69 -13.27 20.87
CA GLY A 189 -65.01 -13.73 22.09
C GLY A 189 -64.71 -12.64 23.13
N SER A 190 -65.15 -11.39 22.92
CA SER A 190 -65.02 -10.29 23.88
C SER A 190 -66.34 -9.54 24.02
N SER A 191 -66.72 -9.21 25.27
CA SER A 191 -67.83 -8.32 25.60
C SER A 191 -67.43 -6.84 25.66
N ALA A 192 -66.14 -6.52 25.48
CA ALA A 192 -65.60 -5.16 25.50
C ALA A 192 -64.64 -4.97 24.30
N PRO A 193 -65.16 -4.94 23.06
CA PRO A 193 -64.35 -4.66 21.88
C PRO A 193 -63.78 -3.24 21.95
N THR A 194 -62.46 -3.09 21.78
CA THR A 194 -61.79 -1.78 21.72
C THR A 194 -61.76 -1.19 20.31
N GLU A 195 -62.12 -1.99 19.30
CA GLU A 195 -62.03 -1.66 17.87
C GLU A 195 -63.31 -2.08 17.14
N LYS A 196 -63.50 -1.55 15.92
CA LYS A 196 -64.69 -1.83 15.08
C LYS A 196 -64.96 -3.32 14.85
N LEU A 197 -63.91 -4.10 14.70
CA LEU A 197 -63.92 -5.56 14.76
C LEU A 197 -62.82 -6.00 15.71
N TYR A 198 -63.19 -6.69 16.80
CA TYR A 198 -62.27 -7.17 17.82
C TYR A 198 -62.48 -8.66 18.04
N VAL A 199 -61.43 -9.45 17.81
CA VAL A 199 -61.45 -10.90 18.00
C VAL A 199 -60.53 -11.28 19.16
N SER A 200 -61.12 -11.78 20.26
CA SER A 200 -60.38 -12.37 21.38
C SER A 200 -60.16 -13.85 21.12
N GLY A 201 -59.24 -14.17 20.21
CA GLY A 201 -58.97 -15.53 19.76
C GLY A 201 -58.33 -15.56 18.37
N ASN A 202 -58.27 -16.75 17.78
CA ASN A 202 -57.69 -16.95 16.46
C ASN A 202 -58.74 -16.69 15.36
N THR A 203 -58.34 -15.95 14.32
CA THR A 203 -59.14 -15.77 13.09
C THR A 203 -58.52 -16.58 11.97
N THR A 204 -59.32 -17.40 11.28
CA THR A 204 -58.91 -18.07 10.03
C THR A 204 -59.63 -17.41 8.86
N VAL A 205 -58.88 -16.92 7.88
CA VAL A 205 -59.42 -16.38 6.62
C VAL A 205 -58.85 -17.20 5.48
N THR A 206 -59.71 -17.88 4.73
CA THR A 206 -59.32 -18.81 3.64
C THR A 206 -59.00 -18.12 2.31
N SER A 207 -58.96 -16.79 2.33
CA SER A 207 -58.79 -15.89 1.19
C SER A 207 -58.15 -14.59 1.71
N ASN A 208 -58.26 -13.48 0.97
CA ASN A 208 -57.60 -12.23 1.32
C ASN A 208 -58.33 -11.46 2.44
N ILE A 209 -57.56 -10.88 3.35
CA ILE A 209 -58.00 -9.77 4.21
C ILE A 209 -57.69 -8.46 3.47
N PHE A 210 -58.70 -7.60 3.30
CA PHE A 210 -58.51 -6.25 2.74
C PHE A 210 -58.66 -5.23 3.88
N VAL A 211 -57.61 -4.43 4.11
CA VAL A 211 -57.61 -3.30 5.05
C VAL A 211 -57.30 -2.00 4.29
N GLY A 212 -57.90 -0.89 4.73
CA GLY A 212 -57.66 0.44 4.15
C GLY A 212 -56.45 1.17 4.73
N GLY A 213 -55.71 0.55 5.65
CA GLY A 213 -54.52 1.07 6.33
C GLY A 213 -53.64 -0.10 6.78
N ASP A 214 -52.77 0.13 7.76
CA ASP A 214 -51.77 -0.87 8.18
C ASP A 214 -52.37 -2.06 8.95
N VAL A 215 -51.83 -3.26 8.72
CA VAL A 215 -52.10 -4.45 9.56
C VAL A 215 -51.17 -4.41 10.78
N VAL A 216 -51.67 -3.93 11.92
CA VAL A 216 -50.91 -3.83 13.17
C VAL A 216 -51.09 -5.09 14.02
N ALA A 217 -50.05 -5.92 14.11
CA ALA A 217 -50.03 -7.09 14.98
C ALA A 217 -49.55 -6.72 16.40
N GLY A 218 -50.48 -6.44 17.32
CA GLY A 218 -50.21 -5.92 18.66
C GLY A 218 -49.70 -6.94 19.71
N GLY A 219 -48.92 -7.95 19.32
CA GLY A 219 -48.42 -9.01 20.21
C GLY A 219 -46.89 -9.03 20.33
N ALA A 220 -46.37 -9.20 21.55
CA ALA A 220 -44.95 -9.01 21.90
C ALA A 220 -43.91 -9.96 21.24
N SER A 221 -44.30 -10.83 20.30
CA SER A 221 -43.41 -11.76 19.58
C SER A 221 -44.02 -12.25 18.25
N GLY A 222 -44.83 -11.42 17.59
CA GLY A 222 -45.67 -11.84 16.46
C GLY A 222 -45.57 -10.93 15.25
N ALA A 223 -44.60 -11.18 14.37
CA ALA A 223 -44.64 -10.67 13.00
C ALA A 223 -45.97 -11.02 12.31
N VAL A 224 -46.39 -10.21 11.34
CA VAL A 224 -47.43 -10.64 10.38
C VAL A 224 -46.85 -11.81 9.59
N ALA A 225 -47.22 -13.02 9.99
CA ALA A 225 -46.75 -14.26 9.39
C ALA A 225 -47.41 -14.45 8.01
N PHE A 226 -46.88 -13.72 7.02
CA PHE A 226 -46.98 -14.10 5.62
C PHE A 226 -46.18 -15.40 5.46
N ASP A 227 -46.91 -16.52 5.54
CA ASP A 227 -46.52 -17.90 5.28
C ASP A 227 -45.01 -18.21 5.42
N ALA A 228 -44.60 -18.58 6.64
CA ALA A 228 -43.30 -19.17 6.99
C ALA A 228 -42.01 -18.41 6.59
N GLY A 229 -42.06 -17.24 5.95
CA GLY A 229 -40.84 -16.57 5.46
C GLY A 229 -40.00 -15.91 6.57
N TRP A 230 -40.62 -15.06 7.38
CA TRP A 230 -39.92 -14.18 8.33
C TRP A 230 -40.52 -14.23 9.73
N VAL A 231 -39.66 -14.23 10.75
CA VAL A 231 -40.00 -14.11 12.17
C VAL A 231 -39.24 -12.96 12.80
N ASP A 232 -39.95 -12.15 13.57
CA ASP A 232 -39.42 -11.16 14.50
C ASP A 232 -39.74 -11.62 15.92
N ASP A 233 -38.70 -11.84 16.74
CA ASP A 233 -38.83 -12.20 18.16
C ASP A 233 -38.76 -10.98 19.10
N GLY A 234 -38.75 -9.76 18.56
CA GLY A 234 -38.58 -8.49 19.27
C GLY A 234 -37.11 -8.12 19.50
N SER A 235 -36.16 -9.01 19.19
CA SER A 235 -34.72 -8.75 19.22
C SER A 235 -34.02 -8.97 17.88
N LEU A 236 -34.56 -9.88 17.04
CA LEU A 236 -34.01 -10.26 15.76
C LEU A 236 -35.11 -10.60 14.75
N VAL A 237 -35.07 -9.92 13.60
CA VAL A 237 -35.81 -10.31 12.38
C VAL A 237 -34.96 -11.29 11.58
N ARG A 238 -35.49 -12.47 11.26
CA ARG A 238 -34.78 -13.54 10.54
C ARG A 238 -35.72 -14.44 9.73
N LEU A 239 -35.15 -15.23 8.84
CA LEU A 239 -35.88 -16.31 8.16
C LEU A 239 -36.24 -17.44 9.14
N VAL A 240 -37.30 -18.20 8.82
CA VAL A 240 -37.72 -19.36 9.62
C VAL A 240 -36.84 -20.57 9.31
N ASP A 241 -36.65 -20.92 8.03
CA ASP A 241 -35.73 -21.99 7.65
C ASP A 241 -34.34 -21.43 7.30
N SER A 242 -33.33 -22.07 7.88
CA SER A 242 -31.93 -21.95 7.47
C SER A 242 -31.66 -22.32 6.01
N SER A 243 -32.59 -22.95 5.28
CA SER A 243 -32.52 -23.28 3.85
C SER A 243 -32.98 -22.14 2.92
N ASP A 244 -33.83 -21.23 3.42
CA ASP A 244 -34.43 -20.11 2.67
C ASP A 244 -33.40 -19.10 2.14
N ARG A 245 -33.81 -18.32 1.13
CA ARG A 245 -33.01 -17.28 0.48
C ARG A 245 -33.85 -16.02 0.28
N VAL A 246 -33.24 -14.85 0.44
CA VAL A 246 -33.87 -13.55 0.17
C VAL A 246 -33.47 -13.08 -1.22
N GLY A 247 -34.43 -12.95 -2.14
CA GLY A 247 -34.25 -12.28 -3.41
C GLY A 247 -34.80 -10.86 -3.35
N ILE A 248 -33.98 -9.86 -3.70
CA ILE A 248 -34.41 -8.46 -3.86
C ILE A 248 -34.23 -8.10 -5.33
N GLY A 249 -35.33 -7.82 -6.04
CA GLY A 249 -35.33 -7.62 -7.50
C GLY A 249 -35.28 -8.91 -8.33
N THR A 250 -34.86 -10.04 -7.74
CA THR A 250 -34.79 -11.36 -8.39
C THR A 250 -35.62 -12.43 -7.66
N VAL A 251 -36.10 -13.42 -8.42
CA VAL A 251 -36.69 -14.68 -7.90
C VAL A 251 -35.78 -15.90 -8.09
N SER A 252 -34.69 -15.75 -8.83
CA SER A 252 -33.65 -16.78 -9.01
C SER A 252 -32.42 -16.35 -8.23
N THR A 253 -32.20 -16.97 -7.07
CA THR A 253 -31.14 -16.60 -6.13
C THR A 253 -30.06 -17.68 -6.10
N ASN A 254 -28.79 -17.29 -6.19
CA ASN A 254 -27.63 -18.18 -6.00
C ASN A 254 -27.16 -18.18 -4.53
N TYR A 255 -27.41 -17.09 -3.80
CA TYR A 255 -26.92 -16.86 -2.44
C TYR A 255 -28.05 -16.71 -1.41
N LYS A 256 -27.70 -16.60 -0.13
CA LYS A 256 -28.66 -16.42 0.98
C LYS A 256 -29.36 -15.07 0.97
N LEU A 257 -28.67 -14.04 0.50
CA LEU A 257 -29.22 -12.77 0.08
C LEU A 257 -28.69 -12.53 -1.32
N ASP A 258 -29.60 -12.33 -2.27
CA ASP A 258 -29.28 -12.04 -3.66
C ASP A 258 -30.03 -10.77 -4.06
N VAL A 259 -29.33 -9.83 -4.69
CA VAL A 259 -29.87 -8.51 -5.01
C VAL A 259 -29.54 -8.18 -6.46
N ASP A 260 -30.56 -8.23 -7.31
CA ASP A 260 -30.46 -7.79 -8.70
C ASP A 260 -30.60 -6.26 -8.76
N GLY A 261 -29.51 -5.58 -8.42
CA GLY A 261 -29.45 -4.12 -8.36
C GLY A 261 -28.44 -3.59 -7.35
N ASN A 262 -28.56 -2.30 -7.03
CA ASN A 262 -27.65 -1.60 -6.13
C ASN A 262 -28.01 -1.83 -4.66
N VAL A 263 -27.05 -2.32 -3.86
CA VAL A 263 -27.18 -2.38 -2.40
C VAL A 263 -26.59 -1.12 -1.77
N SER A 264 -27.42 -0.31 -1.12
CA SER A 264 -26.97 0.81 -0.28
C SER A 264 -26.92 0.36 1.18
N LEU A 265 -25.77 0.50 1.83
CA LEU A 265 -25.58 0.21 3.25
C LEU A 265 -25.24 1.49 4.00
N ASN A 266 -26.03 1.85 5.01
CA ASN A 266 -25.85 3.09 5.78
C ASN A 266 -24.59 3.10 6.66
N ASN A 267 -23.95 1.94 6.91
CA ASN A 267 -22.80 1.87 7.82
C ASN A 267 -21.66 0.96 7.34
N THR A 268 -21.77 -0.37 7.45
CA THR A 268 -20.66 -1.29 7.15
C THR A 268 -21.15 -2.60 6.57
N LEU A 269 -20.47 -3.10 5.54
CA LEU A 269 -20.63 -4.47 5.06
C LEU A 269 -19.96 -5.43 6.04
N TYR A 270 -20.74 -6.23 6.74
CA TYR A 270 -20.25 -7.25 7.69
C TYR A 270 -20.47 -8.65 7.11
N VAL A 271 -19.38 -9.39 6.86
CA VAL A 271 -19.43 -10.72 6.21
C VAL A 271 -18.87 -11.76 7.17
N VAL A 272 -19.69 -12.77 7.51
CA VAL A 272 -19.31 -13.90 8.38
C VAL A 272 -19.82 -15.22 7.79
N LYS A 273 -19.06 -16.29 8.09
CA LYS A 273 -18.92 -17.56 7.38
C LYS A 273 -18.08 -17.43 6.10
N ASP A 274 -17.07 -18.28 6.02
CA ASP A 274 -15.94 -18.33 5.06
C ASP A 274 -15.05 -17.07 4.98
N GLY A 275 -15.54 -15.89 5.39
CA GLY A 275 -14.72 -14.70 5.66
C GLY A 275 -14.10 -14.07 4.41
N LYS A 276 -14.78 -14.19 3.27
CA LYS A 276 -14.33 -13.68 1.97
C LYS A 276 -15.33 -12.72 1.35
N VAL A 277 -14.83 -11.63 0.77
CA VAL A 277 -15.59 -10.69 -0.04
C VAL A 277 -15.15 -10.85 -1.50
N GLY A 278 -16.07 -11.29 -2.36
CA GLY A 278 -15.91 -11.28 -3.81
C GLY A 278 -16.52 -10.00 -4.40
N ILE A 279 -15.77 -9.27 -5.23
CA ILE A 279 -16.28 -8.16 -6.04
C ILE A 279 -16.00 -8.52 -7.49
N GLY A 280 -17.05 -8.78 -8.28
CA GLY A 280 -16.93 -9.27 -9.66
C GLY A 280 -16.51 -10.75 -9.78
N THR A 281 -16.60 -11.53 -8.71
CA THR A 281 -16.30 -12.98 -8.72
C THR A 281 -17.13 -13.75 -7.70
N GLU A 282 -17.68 -14.88 -8.13
CA GLU A 282 -18.46 -15.82 -7.31
C GLU A 282 -17.57 -16.78 -6.49
N ALA A 283 -16.28 -16.89 -6.86
CA ALA A 283 -15.33 -17.83 -6.25
C ALA A 283 -14.10 -17.08 -5.67
N PRO A 284 -14.25 -16.33 -4.56
CA PRO A 284 -13.14 -15.63 -3.95
C PRO A 284 -12.06 -16.59 -3.42
N ALA A 285 -10.83 -16.45 -3.93
CA ALA A 285 -9.69 -17.25 -3.48
C ALA A 285 -9.21 -16.79 -2.09
N THR A 286 -9.14 -15.48 -1.86
CA THR A 286 -8.66 -14.78 -0.67
C THR A 286 -9.78 -14.04 0.08
N SER A 287 -9.51 -13.52 1.29
CA SER A 287 -10.49 -12.79 2.11
C SER A 287 -11.07 -11.53 1.45
N LEU A 288 -10.34 -10.92 0.51
CA LEU A 288 -10.86 -9.94 -0.43
C LEU A 288 -10.35 -10.35 -1.82
N HIS A 289 -11.27 -10.62 -2.75
CA HIS A 289 -10.97 -10.92 -4.15
C HIS A 289 -11.79 -9.97 -5.03
N VAL A 290 -11.12 -8.94 -5.55
CA VAL A 290 -11.69 -8.05 -6.58
C VAL A 290 -11.24 -8.60 -7.93
N ALA A 291 -12.18 -8.84 -8.83
CA ALA A 291 -11.93 -9.38 -10.16
C ALA A 291 -12.76 -8.62 -11.21
N SER A 292 -12.19 -8.43 -12.39
CA SER A 292 -12.83 -7.82 -13.55
C SER A 292 -12.21 -8.40 -14.82
N SER A 293 -12.95 -8.36 -15.94
CA SER A 293 -12.42 -8.68 -17.27
C SER A 293 -11.59 -7.55 -17.88
N GLY A 294 -11.47 -6.41 -17.19
CA GLY A 294 -10.57 -5.30 -17.53
C GLY A 294 -9.76 -4.84 -16.31
N ASP A 295 -9.22 -3.61 -16.38
CA ASP A 295 -8.48 -2.95 -15.30
C ASP A 295 -9.17 -3.10 -13.93
N THR A 296 -8.56 -3.87 -13.03
CA THR A 296 -9.06 -4.05 -11.66
C THR A 296 -8.35 -3.05 -10.73
N LYS A 297 -9.10 -2.13 -10.13
CA LYS A 297 -8.56 -1.05 -9.28
C LYS A 297 -9.19 -1.08 -7.90
N LEU A 298 -8.37 -1.04 -6.85
CA LEU A 298 -8.80 -0.69 -5.49
C LEU A 298 -8.54 0.80 -5.27
N THR A 299 -9.56 1.61 -5.55
CA THR A 299 -9.50 3.05 -5.28
C THR A 299 -9.73 3.29 -3.78
N ILE A 300 -8.77 3.94 -3.13
CA ILE A 300 -8.93 4.47 -1.77
C ILE A 300 -8.92 5.99 -1.91
N GLU A 301 -10.10 6.61 -1.91
CA GLU A 301 -10.26 8.04 -2.14
C GLU A 301 -10.80 8.74 -0.88
N PRO A 302 -10.01 9.63 -0.26
CA PRO A 302 -10.45 10.48 0.85
C PRO A 302 -11.20 11.73 0.35
N ALA A 303 -12.27 12.11 1.04
CA ALA A 303 -13.07 13.28 0.72
C ALA A 303 -12.42 14.59 1.24
N GLY A 304 -11.49 15.12 0.45
CA GLY A 304 -10.71 16.32 0.79
C GLY A 304 -9.30 15.96 1.26
N SER A 305 -8.70 16.77 2.14
CA SER A 305 -7.27 16.73 2.50
C SER A 305 -6.83 15.56 3.41
N GLN A 306 -7.58 14.46 3.47
CA GLN A 306 -7.15 13.27 4.24
C GLN A 306 -6.31 12.34 3.35
N LYS A 307 -5.64 11.35 3.95
CA LYS A 307 -4.71 10.47 3.23
C LYS A 307 -5.41 9.20 2.75
N ALA A 308 -5.09 8.75 1.54
CA ALA A 308 -5.45 7.43 1.07
C ALA A 308 -4.50 6.41 1.71
N VAL A 309 -5.00 5.43 2.47
CA VAL A 309 -4.16 4.47 3.21
C VAL A 309 -4.62 3.03 3.00
N LEU A 310 -3.79 2.23 2.33
CA LEU A 310 -3.87 0.77 2.41
C LEU A 310 -3.05 0.30 3.62
N SER A 311 -3.70 -0.37 4.57
CA SER A 311 -3.13 -0.69 5.88
C SER A 311 -3.06 -2.20 6.15
N PHE A 312 -1.85 -2.74 6.19
CA PHE A 312 -1.56 -4.09 6.69
C PHE A 312 -1.38 -4.04 8.21
N ARG A 313 -1.97 -4.98 8.97
CA ARG A 313 -1.89 -4.98 10.45
C ARG A 313 -1.75 -6.40 11.00
N ARG A 314 -1.00 -6.56 12.09
CA ARG A 314 -0.88 -7.80 12.86
C ARG A 314 -0.80 -7.49 14.35
N VAL A 315 -1.90 -7.72 15.08
CA VAL A 315 -2.07 -7.34 16.50
C VAL A 315 -1.83 -5.83 16.72
N THR A 316 -0.60 -5.40 16.97
CA THR A 316 -0.18 -4.00 17.14
C THR A 316 0.66 -3.45 15.98
N GLU A 317 1.29 -4.32 15.18
CA GLU A 317 2.13 -3.94 14.04
C GLU A 317 1.27 -3.36 12.91
N ARG A 318 1.80 -2.33 12.22
CA ARG A 318 1.14 -1.71 11.06
C ARG A 318 2.16 -1.39 9.97
N ALA A 319 1.80 -1.71 8.73
CA ALA A 319 2.47 -1.19 7.54
C ALA A 319 1.47 -0.56 6.59
N ASN A 320 1.85 0.56 5.98
CA ASN A 320 0.98 1.37 5.17
C ASN A 320 1.61 1.66 3.81
N ILE A 321 0.77 1.61 2.79
CA ILE A 321 0.97 2.37 1.56
C ILE A 321 0.06 3.59 1.70
N THR A 322 0.65 4.77 1.82
CA THR A 322 -0.06 6.03 2.09
C THR A 322 0.20 7.02 0.97
N TYR A 323 -0.86 7.48 0.31
CA TYR A 323 -0.79 8.65 -0.57
C TYR A 323 -1.36 9.86 0.16
N ASP A 324 -0.52 10.87 0.34
CA ASP A 324 -0.87 12.15 0.93
C ASP A 324 -1.20 13.15 -0.18
N ASN A 325 -2.49 13.36 -0.41
CA ASN A 325 -3.00 14.23 -1.47
C ASN A 325 -2.77 15.72 -1.20
N THR A 326 -2.39 16.12 0.01
CA THR A 326 -2.08 17.52 0.36
C THR A 326 -0.70 17.92 -0.15
N ILE A 327 0.21 16.95 -0.30
CA ILE A 327 1.62 17.16 -0.71
C ILE A 327 2.05 16.27 -1.90
N GLY A 328 1.11 15.62 -2.59
CA GLY A 328 1.37 14.78 -3.76
C GLY A 328 2.32 13.60 -3.52
N THR A 329 2.46 13.13 -2.29
CA THR A 329 3.54 12.21 -1.89
C THR A 329 3.01 10.80 -1.63
N LEU A 330 3.61 9.80 -2.27
CA LEU A 330 3.42 8.38 -1.97
C LEU A 330 4.50 7.92 -0.98
N THR A 331 4.08 7.29 0.11
CA THR A 331 4.96 6.67 1.12
C THR A 331 4.64 5.19 1.27
N ILE A 332 5.70 4.37 1.32
CA ILE A 332 5.63 2.92 1.52
C ILE A 332 6.56 2.57 2.68
N GLY A 333 6.04 1.85 3.68
CA GLY A 333 6.82 1.30 4.78
C GLY A 333 5.95 0.66 5.85
N ASN A 334 6.59 0.20 6.93
CA ASN A 334 5.91 0.11 8.23
C ASN A 334 5.72 1.55 8.79
N THR A 335 5.78 1.76 10.10
CA THR A 335 5.87 3.10 10.70
C THR A 335 7.10 3.93 10.24
N ASP A 336 8.09 3.31 9.58
CA ASP A 336 9.46 3.83 9.46
C ASP A 336 9.94 4.16 8.01
N GLY A 337 9.19 3.78 6.95
CA GLY A 337 9.31 4.32 5.56
C GLY A 337 10.54 3.97 4.69
N ASN A 338 10.40 4.11 3.35
CA ASN A 338 11.30 4.08 2.13
C ASN A 338 11.88 2.76 1.57
N ILE A 339 11.58 1.61 2.15
CA ILE A 339 12.68 0.71 2.51
C ILE A 339 12.21 -0.73 2.73
N ILE A 340 13.15 -1.68 2.61
CA ILE A 340 13.03 -2.95 3.32
C ILE A 340 13.51 -2.75 4.75
N LEU A 341 12.57 -2.66 5.68
CA LEU A 341 12.88 -2.97 7.06
C LEU A 341 13.00 -4.48 7.15
N SER A 342 14.24 -4.93 7.16
CA SER A 342 14.55 -6.27 7.63
C SER A 342 13.97 -6.48 9.03
N PRO A 343 13.63 -7.72 9.44
CA PRO A 343 13.12 -8.03 10.79
C PRO A 343 14.05 -7.58 11.94
N ASN A 344 15.26 -7.15 11.61
CA ASN A 344 16.36 -6.72 12.46
C ASN A 344 16.63 -5.19 12.38
N GLY A 345 15.71 -4.39 11.83
CA GLY A 345 15.59 -2.95 12.12
C GLY A 345 16.61 -2.01 11.47
N ASN A 346 17.40 -2.50 10.51
CA ASN A 346 18.18 -1.62 9.64
C ASN A 346 17.37 -1.24 8.40
N VAL A 347 17.65 -0.05 7.87
CA VAL A 347 16.93 0.62 6.81
C VAL A 347 17.65 0.34 5.48
N GLY A 348 17.04 -0.53 4.67
CA GLY A 348 17.57 -0.97 3.38
C GLY A 348 16.92 -0.27 2.20
N ILE A 349 17.66 0.63 1.57
CA ILE A 349 17.34 1.16 0.23
C ILE A 349 18.16 0.31 -0.75
N GLY A 350 17.52 -0.71 -1.34
CA GLY A 350 18.19 -1.68 -2.23
C GLY A 350 18.81 -2.91 -1.53
N THR A 351 18.58 -3.13 -0.23
CA THR A 351 18.96 -4.39 0.44
C THR A 351 17.92 -4.87 1.44
N THR A 352 17.69 -6.18 1.48
CA THR A 352 16.76 -6.84 2.43
C THR A 352 17.44 -7.31 3.72
N LYS A 353 18.78 -7.25 3.77
CA LYS A 353 19.61 -7.53 4.95
C LYS A 353 20.60 -6.38 5.16
N PRO A 354 20.12 -5.14 5.37
CA PRO A 354 20.96 -3.97 5.60
C PRO A 354 21.90 -4.24 6.79
N SER A 355 23.22 -4.17 6.54
CA SER A 355 24.28 -4.46 7.52
C SER A 355 24.60 -3.26 8.42
N HIS A 356 24.26 -2.06 7.95
CA HIS A 356 24.42 -0.78 8.66
C HIS A 356 23.10 0.00 8.64
N LYS A 357 23.00 1.04 9.47
CA LYS A 357 21.74 1.73 9.79
C LYS A 357 20.97 2.20 8.56
N LEU A 358 21.63 2.93 7.66
CA LEU A 358 21.15 3.21 6.31
C LEU A 358 22.09 2.46 5.36
N SER A 359 21.67 1.29 4.91
CA SER A 359 22.38 0.58 3.85
C SER A 359 21.70 0.93 2.53
N ILE A 360 22.28 1.89 1.80
CA ILE A 360 21.93 2.10 0.41
C ILE A 360 22.83 1.18 -0.40
N VAL A 361 22.25 0.10 -0.92
CA VAL A 361 22.96 -0.92 -1.70
C VAL A 361 22.39 -0.91 -3.10
N GLY A 362 23.08 -0.24 -4.00
CA GLY A 362 22.86 -0.28 -5.44
C GLY A 362 23.93 -1.14 -6.10
N SER A 363 23.52 -2.02 -7.01
CA SER A 363 24.42 -2.82 -7.83
C SER A 363 24.56 -2.20 -9.22
N GLY A 364 25.79 -1.95 -9.67
CA GLY A 364 26.08 -1.35 -10.97
C GLY A 364 26.55 0.11 -10.88
N THR A 365 26.40 0.85 -11.98
CA THR A 365 26.93 2.23 -12.13
C THR A 365 26.01 3.33 -11.58
N GLU A 366 24.96 2.97 -10.83
CA GLU A 366 24.03 3.94 -10.27
C GLU A 366 24.56 4.58 -8.97
N HIS A 367 24.09 5.79 -8.70
CA HIS A 367 24.54 6.56 -7.54
C HIS A 367 23.83 6.05 -6.29
N LEU A 368 24.60 5.56 -5.30
CA LEU A 368 24.05 5.24 -3.97
C LEU A 368 23.52 6.50 -3.28
N LEU A 369 24.13 7.64 -3.61
CA LEU A 369 23.67 8.95 -3.21
C LEU A 369 23.87 9.89 -4.40
N ASN A 370 22.76 10.40 -4.95
CA ASN A 370 22.76 11.39 -6.02
C ASN A 370 22.38 12.76 -5.45
N ILE A 371 23.34 13.65 -5.25
CA ILE A 371 23.05 15.05 -4.93
C ILE A 371 23.14 15.83 -6.23
N THR A 372 21.99 16.30 -6.71
CA THR A 372 21.84 17.00 -7.99
C THR A 372 21.00 18.25 -7.84
N ASP A 373 21.29 19.26 -8.66
CA ASP A 373 20.51 20.49 -8.82
C ASP A 373 19.30 20.35 -9.77
N GLY A 374 19.11 19.17 -10.35
CA GLY A 374 18.08 18.88 -11.35
C GLY A 374 18.62 18.62 -12.76
N THR A 375 19.91 18.89 -13.03
CA THR A 375 20.51 18.63 -14.36
C THR A 375 21.84 17.89 -14.32
N THR A 376 22.68 18.04 -13.29
CA THR A 376 23.93 17.27 -13.16
C THR A 376 24.18 16.76 -11.74
N PRO A 377 24.88 15.62 -11.57
CA PRO A 377 25.31 15.15 -10.25
C PRO A 377 26.47 16.00 -9.73
N ALA A 378 26.24 16.71 -8.62
CA ALA A 378 27.28 17.48 -7.95
C ALA A 378 28.18 16.59 -7.07
N PHE A 379 27.59 15.55 -6.47
CA PHE A 379 28.29 14.61 -5.57
C PHE A 379 27.72 13.20 -5.73
N ILE A 380 28.61 12.24 -5.95
CA ILE A 380 28.31 10.82 -6.14
C ILE A 380 29.21 10.00 -5.21
N ILE A 381 28.60 9.08 -4.46
CA ILE A 381 29.30 7.89 -3.95
C ILE A 381 28.73 6.71 -4.74
N ASP A 382 29.60 6.02 -5.47
CA ASP A 382 29.20 4.85 -6.26
C ASP A 382 29.41 3.52 -5.52
N SER A 383 28.89 2.44 -6.09
CA SER A 383 28.97 1.08 -5.56
C SER A 383 30.40 0.53 -5.43
N SER A 384 31.40 1.20 -6.03
CA SER A 384 32.82 0.87 -5.93
C SER A 384 33.55 1.70 -4.87
N SER A 385 32.81 2.40 -3.99
CA SER A 385 33.32 3.31 -2.95
C SER A 385 34.11 4.51 -3.50
N ARG A 386 33.88 4.89 -4.77
CA ARG A 386 34.60 6.00 -5.40
C ARG A 386 33.82 7.29 -5.17
N LEU A 387 34.56 8.34 -4.78
CA LEU A 387 34.02 9.68 -4.56
C LEU A 387 34.09 10.48 -5.86
N GLY A 388 32.94 10.72 -6.47
CA GLY A 388 32.80 11.58 -7.65
C GLY A 388 32.26 12.96 -7.26
N MET A 389 32.87 14.02 -7.79
CA MET A 389 32.34 15.37 -7.75
C MET A 389 32.36 15.94 -9.18
N GLY A 390 31.17 16.21 -9.74
CA GLY A 390 30.98 16.62 -11.14
C GLY A 390 31.06 15.49 -12.18
N ALA A 391 30.51 15.77 -13.36
CA ALA A 391 30.58 14.93 -14.57
C ALA A 391 31.54 15.59 -15.60
N THR A 392 32.12 14.91 -16.60
CA THR A 392 31.64 13.81 -17.46
C THR A 392 32.85 13.00 -18.04
N PRO A 393 32.67 11.89 -18.77
CA PRO A 393 31.79 10.74 -18.49
C PRO A 393 32.51 9.37 -18.64
N LYS A 394 32.03 8.35 -17.89
CA LYS A 394 32.22 6.89 -18.13
C LYS A 394 33.64 6.41 -18.52
N GLY A 395 34.51 6.25 -17.54
CA GLY A 395 35.73 5.45 -17.68
C GLY A 395 36.42 5.23 -16.34
N GLU A 396 37.03 6.29 -15.82
CA GLU A 396 37.89 6.24 -14.63
C GLU A 396 37.50 7.34 -13.65
N HIS A 397 37.29 6.98 -12.38
CA HIS A 397 36.91 7.93 -11.34
C HIS A 397 38.16 8.29 -10.54
N ARG A 398 38.75 9.45 -10.86
CA ARG A 398 39.87 10.07 -10.14
C ARG A 398 39.41 11.43 -9.61
N LEU A 399 39.96 11.86 -8.47
CA LEU A 399 39.70 13.20 -7.94
C LEU A 399 40.29 14.25 -8.89
N LEU A 400 39.44 14.86 -9.71
CA LEU A 400 39.83 15.83 -10.72
C LEU A 400 39.59 17.26 -10.21
N ILE A 401 40.65 17.92 -9.72
CA ILE A 401 40.63 19.35 -9.44
C ILE A 401 41.27 20.08 -10.62
N THR A 402 40.47 20.37 -11.64
CA THR A 402 40.89 21.13 -12.84
C THR A 402 40.73 22.64 -12.65
N PRO A 403 41.80 23.43 -12.77
CA PRO A 403 41.70 24.75 -13.38
C PRO A 403 41.37 24.56 -14.87
N SER A 404 40.59 25.47 -15.44
CA SER A 404 40.22 25.45 -16.85
C SER A 404 41.44 25.63 -17.76
N SER A 405 41.67 24.66 -18.66
CA SER A 405 42.40 24.79 -19.94
C SER A 405 43.69 25.63 -19.98
N TYR A 406 44.82 24.94 -20.16
CA TYR A 406 46.22 25.40 -20.29
C TYR A 406 47.06 25.52 -18.99
N GLY A 407 47.58 24.36 -18.56
CA GLY A 407 49.01 24.21 -18.31
C GLY A 407 49.56 24.55 -16.92
N GLY A 408 49.28 23.71 -15.92
CA GLY A 408 49.99 23.72 -14.64
C GLY A 408 49.24 22.99 -13.53
N THR A 409 49.59 21.73 -13.26
CA THR A 409 49.04 20.96 -12.13
C THR A 409 50.04 20.82 -10.99
N GLY A 410 49.62 21.18 -9.78
CA GLY A 410 50.33 20.87 -8.54
C GLY A 410 49.37 20.92 -7.35
N VAL A 411 49.07 19.76 -6.76
CA VAL A 411 48.20 19.61 -5.58
C VAL A 411 48.93 18.75 -4.56
N ALA A 412 49.12 19.25 -3.33
CA ALA A 412 49.75 18.48 -2.27
C ALA A 412 48.76 17.44 -1.71
N VAL A 413 49.22 16.20 -1.57
CA VAL A 413 48.49 15.09 -0.97
C VAL A 413 49.43 14.46 0.06
N ASN A 414 48.89 14.11 1.24
CA ASN A 414 49.68 13.62 2.36
C ASN A 414 49.29 12.16 2.63
N ILE A 415 50.23 11.23 2.53
CA ILE A 415 50.00 9.78 2.63
C ILE A 415 50.99 9.21 3.64
N SER A 416 50.49 8.43 4.59
CA SER A 416 51.32 7.80 5.63
C SER A 416 52.24 6.69 5.09
N ASP A 417 51.79 5.98 4.05
CA ASP A 417 52.55 4.96 3.31
C ASP A 417 52.12 4.93 1.82
N GLY A 418 52.81 5.66 0.94
CA GLY A 418 52.55 5.68 -0.51
C GLY A 418 52.82 7.03 -1.19
N GLY A 419 53.21 7.01 -2.48
CA GLY A 419 53.54 8.22 -3.24
C GLY A 419 52.37 8.79 -4.07
N ILE A 420 52.53 10.02 -4.56
CA ILE A 420 51.58 10.72 -5.47
C ILE A 420 52.30 11.16 -6.74
N GLY A 421 51.69 10.93 -7.90
CA GLY A 421 52.15 11.48 -9.18
C GLY A 421 51.10 12.42 -9.78
N ILE A 422 51.55 13.61 -10.22
CA ILE A 422 50.77 14.61 -10.95
C ILE A 422 51.72 15.38 -11.87
N GLY A 423 51.30 15.79 -13.07
CA GLY A 423 52.10 16.66 -13.91
C GLY A 423 51.41 17.12 -15.20
N ALA A 424 51.76 18.34 -15.63
CA ALA A 424 51.73 18.90 -17.00
C ALA A 424 51.86 20.44 -16.92
N GLY A 425 52.98 20.99 -17.40
CA GLY A 425 53.22 22.45 -17.52
C GLY A 425 54.02 23.07 -16.36
N HIS A 426 55.35 23.17 -16.55
CA HIS A 426 56.27 24.06 -15.82
C HIS A 426 56.32 24.02 -14.28
N SER A 427 56.14 22.85 -13.65
CA SER A 427 56.79 22.46 -12.38
C SER A 427 56.48 20.99 -12.11
N TYR A 428 57.40 20.08 -12.45
CA TYR A 428 57.06 18.66 -12.56
C TYR A 428 57.30 17.81 -11.29
N LEU A 429 58.08 18.28 -10.31
CA LEU A 429 58.35 17.51 -9.09
C LEU A 429 58.84 18.41 -7.94
N HIS A 430 58.12 18.38 -6.82
CA HIS A 430 58.64 18.89 -5.53
C HIS A 430 58.70 17.69 -4.58
N ILE A 431 59.91 17.16 -4.37
CA ILE A 431 60.19 16.14 -3.36
C ILE A 431 60.80 16.83 -2.16
N ASP A 432 60.00 16.95 -1.11
CA ASP A 432 60.46 17.39 0.20
C ASP A 432 60.83 16.13 1.02
N SER A 433 62.03 16.13 1.58
CA SER A 433 62.53 15.03 2.41
C SER A 433 62.98 15.59 3.76
N SER A 434 62.28 15.19 4.82
CA SER A 434 62.56 15.64 6.19
C SER A 434 63.90 15.13 6.75
N THR A 435 64.61 14.28 6.00
CA THR A 435 65.96 13.81 6.31
C THR A 435 66.83 13.84 5.04
N PRO A 436 67.84 14.73 4.93
CA PRO A 436 68.83 14.65 3.85
C PRO A 436 69.68 13.40 4.07
N ALA A 437 69.32 12.32 3.39
CA ALA A 437 69.96 11.03 3.48
C ALA A 437 70.31 10.54 2.06
N ALA A 438 71.54 10.05 1.89
CA ALA A 438 72.07 9.55 0.61
C ALA A 438 71.35 8.33 0.02
N THR A 439 70.23 7.92 0.62
CA THR A 439 69.33 6.84 0.18
C THR A 439 67.97 7.34 -0.33
N VAL A 440 67.69 8.65 -0.24
CA VAL A 440 66.42 9.23 -0.70
C VAL A 440 66.67 9.93 -2.04
N HIS A 441 66.05 9.39 -3.08
CA HIS A 441 66.21 9.83 -4.46
C HIS A 441 65.24 10.98 -4.77
N ALA A 442 65.73 12.07 -5.35
CA ALA A 442 64.92 13.17 -5.89
C ALA A 442 64.54 12.91 -7.36
N PHE A 443 65.41 12.27 -8.14
CA PHE A 443 65.13 11.81 -9.49
C PHE A 443 66.08 10.66 -9.83
N ARG A 444 65.56 9.51 -10.28
CA ARG A 444 66.38 8.34 -10.59
C ARG A 444 65.91 7.67 -11.88
N VAL A 445 66.82 7.56 -12.84
CA VAL A 445 66.67 6.77 -14.07
C VAL A 445 67.38 5.43 -13.86
N VAL A 446 66.66 4.35 -14.11
CA VAL A 446 67.16 2.97 -13.93
C VAL A 446 66.82 2.17 -15.18
N THR A 447 67.85 1.63 -15.81
CA THR A 447 67.71 0.65 -16.91
C THR A 447 67.80 -0.77 -16.32
N PRO A 448 67.49 -1.85 -17.07
CA PRO A 448 67.47 -3.21 -16.51
C PRO A 448 68.86 -3.75 -16.10
N GLY A 449 69.31 -3.36 -14.90
CA GLY A 449 70.59 -3.74 -14.33
C GLY A 449 71.36 -2.58 -13.72
N ASP A 450 71.15 -1.35 -14.19
CA ASP A 450 71.98 -0.20 -13.80
C ASP A 450 71.26 1.14 -13.64
N THR A 451 71.94 2.11 -13.01
CA THR A 451 71.37 3.42 -12.63
C THR A 451 71.99 4.57 -13.40
N GLU A 452 71.56 4.74 -14.65
CA GLU A 452 72.05 5.73 -15.62
C GLU A 452 72.24 7.13 -15.02
N ILE A 453 71.24 7.67 -14.29
CA ILE A 453 71.36 8.95 -13.55
C ILE A 453 70.58 8.86 -12.22
N ASP A 454 71.20 9.25 -11.12
CA ASP A 454 70.63 9.35 -9.76
C ASP A 454 70.91 10.73 -9.15
N ILE A 455 69.88 11.57 -9.06
CA ILE A 455 69.88 12.83 -8.32
C ILE A 455 69.23 12.58 -6.96
N ARG A 456 69.97 12.80 -5.89
CA ARG A 456 69.54 12.54 -4.51
C ARG A 456 69.10 13.80 -3.79
N THR A 457 68.30 13.65 -2.73
CA THR A 457 67.82 14.79 -1.92
C THR A 457 68.92 15.44 -1.07
N ASP A 458 70.11 14.87 -0.99
CA ASP A 458 71.31 15.51 -0.45
C ASP A 458 72.05 16.42 -1.47
N GLY A 459 71.53 16.53 -2.70
CA GLY A 459 72.10 17.32 -3.78
C GLY A 459 73.19 16.63 -4.59
N SER A 460 73.55 15.38 -4.26
CA SER A 460 74.46 14.60 -5.11
C SER A 460 73.80 14.20 -6.43
N ILE A 461 74.53 14.38 -7.52
CA ILE A 461 74.21 13.87 -8.85
C ILE A 461 75.23 12.76 -9.14
N LEU A 462 74.74 11.56 -9.36
CA LEU A 462 75.53 10.41 -9.78
C LEU A 462 75.10 10.03 -11.19
N SER A 463 76.06 9.80 -12.07
CA SER A 463 75.85 9.31 -13.43
C SER A 463 76.60 7.99 -13.54
N ASP A 464 75.94 6.94 -14.03
CA ASP A 464 76.57 5.63 -14.26
C ASP A 464 77.35 5.61 -15.58
N ILE A 465 78.33 6.52 -15.65
CA ILE A 465 79.46 6.50 -16.56
C ILE A 465 80.78 6.35 -15.73
N ALA A 466 80.71 6.58 -14.42
CA ALA A 466 81.86 6.77 -13.53
C ALA A 466 82.63 5.49 -13.13
N ALA A 467 82.28 4.31 -13.65
CA ALA A 467 83.01 3.06 -13.36
C ALA A 467 84.26 2.87 -14.24
N SER A 468 84.29 3.44 -15.45
CA SER A 468 85.34 3.18 -16.45
C SER A 468 85.93 4.42 -17.14
N THR A 469 85.36 5.61 -16.96
CA THR A 469 85.95 6.86 -17.48
C THR A 469 86.13 7.92 -16.39
N PRO A 470 87.04 8.89 -16.60
CA PRO A 470 87.19 10.04 -15.71
C PRO A 470 85.87 10.78 -15.48
N ALA A 471 85.68 11.32 -14.26
CA ALA A 471 84.51 12.12 -13.92
C ALA A 471 84.79 13.61 -14.16
N ASP A 472 84.14 14.18 -15.17
CA ASP A 472 84.22 15.58 -15.53
C ASP A 472 82.90 16.20 -15.97
N VAL A 473 82.86 17.53 -15.87
CA VAL A 473 81.81 18.41 -16.36
C VAL A 473 82.35 19.13 -17.59
N ALA A 474 81.65 18.98 -18.71
CA ALA A 474 82.00 19.64 -19.97
C ALA A 474 80.87 20.55 -20.45
N GLU A 475 81.22 21.53 -21.26
CA GLU A 475 80.26 22.39 -21.95
C GLU A 475 80.44 22.27 -23.47
N TRP A 476 79.33 22.11 -24.20
CA TRP A 476 79.35 22.28 -25.64
C TRP A 476 79.80 23.70 -25.98
N THR A 477 80.92 23.79 -26.71
CA THR A 477 81.63 25.04 -27.00
C THR A 477 81.97 25.10 -28.48
N ARG A 478 81.66 26.22 -29.14
CA ARG A 478 81.98 26.41 -30.57
C ARG A 478 83.48 26.54 -30.80
N VAL A 479 83.97 26.01 -31.91
CA VAL A 479 85.38 26.10 -32.28
C VAL A 479 85.62 27.08 -33.44
N VAL A 480 86.82 27.67 -33.52
CA VAL A 480 87.31 28.41 -34.68
C VAL A 480 87.75 27.42 -35.77
N GLY A 481 87.41 27.70 -37.03
CA GLY A 481 87.68 26.76 -38.13
C GLY A 481 86.63 25.65 -38.19
N VAL A 482 87.06 24.39 -38.21
CA VAL A 482 86.18 23.21 -38.28
C VAL A 482 86.43 22.24 -37.11
N PRO A 483 85.43 21.45 -36.66
CA PRO A 483 85.58 20.58 -35.48
C PRO A 483 86.61 19.48 -35.66
N GLU A 484 86.84 19.01 -36.88
CA GLU A 484 87.78 17.93 -37.18
C GLU A 484 89.23 18.31 -36.88
N ASP A 485 89.55 19.61 -36.84
CA ASP A 485 90.86 20.10 -36.41
C ASP A 485 91.09 19.86 -34.90
N TYR A 486 90.04 19.66 -34.10
CA TYR A 486 90.08 19.54 -32.64
C TYR A 486 89.87 18.09 -32.21
N GLU A 487 90.94 17.49 -31.72
CA GLU A 487 90.93 16.13 -31.21
C GLU A 487 90.71 16.13 -29.68
N PRO A 488 90.26 15.02 -29.07
CA PRO A 488 90.21 14.90 -27.63
C PRO A 488 91.58 15.20 -27.01
N GLY A 489 91.61 15.67 -25.76
CA GLY A 489 92.85 16.04 -25.08
C GLY A 489 93.55 17.29 -25.62
N ASP A 490 93.09 17.89 -26.73
CA ASP A 490 93.57 19.21 -27.14
C ASP A 490 93.16 20.25 -26.10
N LEU A 491 94.15 21.00 -25.60
CA LEU A 491 93.92 22.21 -24.82
C LEU A 491 93.31 23.29 -25.70
N VAL A 492 92.31 23.97 -25.17
CA VAL A 492 91.62 25.08 -25.84
C VAL A 492 91.63 26.34 -24.99
N MET A 493 91.67 27.48 -25.67
CA MET A 493 91.63 28.81 -25.09
C MET A 493 90.47 29.61 -25.71
N PHE A 494 89.99 30.63 -25.00
CA PHE A 494 89.07 31.61 -25.59
C PHE A 494 89.70 32.21 -26.85
N SER A 495 88.95 32.21 -27.96
CA SER A 495 89.45 32.72 -29.22
C SER A 495 89.78 34.20 -29.15
N THR A 496 90.94 34.55 -29.70
CA THR A 496 91.44 35.92 -29.85
C THR A 496 90.92 36.60 -31.12
N ILE A 497 90.28 35.85 -32.02
CA ILE A 497 89.91 36.29 -33.37
C ILE A 497 88.42 36.12 -33.73
N GLU A 498 87.67 35.27 -33.02
CA GLU A 498 86.22 35.11 -33.19
C GLU A 498 85.51 35.08 -31.83
N GLU A 499 84.46 35.88 -31.68
CA GLU A 499 83.69 35.93 -30.42
C GLU A 499 82.98 34.60 -30.13
N ARG A 500 82.91 34.22 -28.84
CA ARG A 500 82.15 33.07 -28.32
C ARG A 500 82.58 31.71 -28.89
N ARG A 501 83.82 31.62 -29.37
CA ARG A 501 84.48 30.39 -29.80
C ARG A 501 85.75 30.12 -29.00
N VAL A 502 86.22 28.88 -29.08
CA VAL A 502 87.56 28.48 -28.66
C VAL A 502 88.46 28.18 -29.85
N GLU A 503 89.76 28.36 -29.64
CA GLU A 503 90.81 27.92 -30.54
C GLU A 503 91.85 27.10 -29.77
N LYS A 504 92.74 26.38 -30.48
CA LYS A 504 93.79 25.58 -29.83
C LYS A 504 94.69 26.47 -28.98
N ALA A 505 94.90 26.06 -27.73
CA ALA A 505 95.72 26.82 -26.80
C ALA A 505 97.18 26.89 -27.26
N VAL A 506 97.77 28.09 -27.16
CA VAL A 506 99.18 28.35 -27.51
C VAL A 506 99.89 29.07 -26.38
N SER A 507 101.19 28.82 -26.20
CA SER A 507 102.01 29.42 -25.14
C SER A 507 102.07 30.96 -25.16
N SER A 508 101.71 31.61 -26.27
CA SER A 508 101.65 33.08 -26.35
C SER A 508 100.44 33.71 -25.65
N HIS A 509 99.41 32.93 -25.32
CA HIS A 509 98.13 33.41 -24.76
C HIS A 509 97.63 32.53 -23.60
N THR A 510 98.54 32.08 -22.73
CA THR A 510 98.19 31.19 -21.59
C THR A 510 97.09 31.74 -20.69
N ASP A 511 96.96 33.07 -20.60
CA ASP A 511 95.92 33.72 -19.78
C ASP A 511 94.48 33.39 -20.23
N LEU A 512 94.29 32.98 -21.49
CA LEU A 512 92.99 32.67 -22.08
C LEU A 512 92.62 31.18 -22.05
N LEU A 513 93.44 30.32 -21.42
CA LEU A 513 93.16 28.89 -21.24
C LEU A 513 91.74 28.65 -20.69
N MET A 514 90.95 27.87 -21.43
CA MET A 514 89.54 27.56 -21.15
C MET A 514 89.32 26.10 -20.78
N GLY A 515 90.02 25.12 -21.37
CA GLY A 515 89.70 23.73 -21.06
C GLY A 515 90.38 22.73 -21.97
N VAL A 516 89.81 21.53 -22.02
CA VAL A 516 90.31 20.38 -22.80
C VAL A 516 89.16 19.79 -23.59
N VAL A 517 89.36 19.47 -24.87
CA VAL A 517 88.34 18.79 -25.68
C VAL A 517 88.12 17.35 -25.17
N THR A 518 86.86 16.95 -24.97
CA THR A 518 86.47 15.63 -24.44
C THR A 518 85.38 14.99 -25.30
N LEU A 519 85.21 13.66 -25.16
CA LEU A 519 84.18 12.87 -25.87
C LEU A 519 83.21 12.13 -24.95
N ASN A 520 83.57 11.87 -23.69
CA ASN A 520 82.69 11.13 -22.77
C ASN A 520 82.62 11.78 -21.37
N PRO A 521 82.14 13.05 -21.28
CA PRO A 521 81.99 13.74 -20.01
C PRO A 521 80.83 13.17 -19.17
N GLY A 522 81.06 13.08 -17.85
CA GLY A 522 80.06 12.59 -16.89
C GLY A 522 78.84 13.50 -16.72
N LEU A 523 78.98 14.79 -17.02
CA LEU A 523 77.87 15.76 -17.12
C LEU A 523 78.14 16.76 -18.26
N VAL A 524 77.15 16.98 -19.13
CA VAL A 524 77.24 17.96 -20.23
C VAL A 524 76.32 19.14 -19.98
N GLY A 525 76.91 20.33 -19.89
CA GLY A 525 76.21 21.59 -20.10
C GLY A 525 76.02 21.87 -21.58
N VAL A 526 74.80 22.27 -21.97
CA VAL A 526 74.53 22.82 -23.31
C VAL A 526 74.49 24.34 -23.18
N SER A 527 75.39 25.03 -23.88
CA SER A 527 75.40 26.49 -23.89
C SER A 527 74.22 27.03 -24.73
N TYR A 528 73.52 28.05 -24.23
CA TYR A 528 72.36 28.67 -24.91
C TYR A 528 72.67 29.06 -26.38
N ASP A 529 73.92 29.41 -26.65
CA ASP A 529 74.35 29.86 -27.98
C ASP A 529 74.30 28.77 -29.05
N ILE A 530 74.49 27.51 -28.64
CA ILE A 530 74.49 26.35 -29.55
C ILE A 530 73.06 25.91 -29.89
N GLY A 531 72.07 26.36 -29.11
CA GLY A 531 70.65 26.33 -29.43
C GLY A 531 69.86 25.27 -28.67
N THR A 532 68.56 25.52 -28.53
CA THR A 532 67.60 24.60 -27.87
C THR A 532 67.47 23.25 -28.55
N ASP A 533 67.81 23.17 -29.85
CA ASP A 533 67.72 21.94 -30.65
C ASP A 533 68.73 20.86 -30.23
N VAL A 534 69.87 21.20 -29.59
CA VAL A 534 70.83 20.16 -29.18
C VAL A 534 70.14 19.17 -28.24
N THR A 535 69.41 19.68 -27.24
CA THR A 535 68.64 18.88 -26.28
C THR A 535 67.53 18.03 -26.88
N GLU A 536 67.00 18.39 -28.06
CA GLU A 536 66.05 17.55 -28.79
C GLU A 536 66.76 16.56 -29.73
N ALA A 537 67.95 16.90 -30.23
CA ALA A 537 68.71 16.09 -31.18
C ALA A 537 69.58 14.98 -30.57
N VAL A 538 69.95 15.04 -29.27
CA VAL A 538 70.81 13.99 -28.63
C VAL A 538 70.16 12.59 -28.59
N GLY A 539 68.86 12.48 -28.88
CA GLY A 539 68.17 11.20 -29.03
C GLY A 539 68.16 10.62 -30.45
N GLU A 540 68.46 11.42 -31.48
CA GLU A 540 68.29 11.04 -32.89
C GLU A 540 69.58 11.11 -33.74
N ARG A 541 70.65 11.74 -33.24
CA ARG A 541 71.92 11.96 -33.96
C ARG A 541 73.14 11.57 -33.14
N SER A 542 74.19 11.13 -33.80
CA SER A 542 75.47 10.81 -33.16
C SER A 542 76.27 12.07 -32.78
N TYR A 543 77.18 11.94 -31.81
CA TYR A 543 78.02 13.06 -31.35
C TYR A 543 78.78 13.76 -32.48
N LEU A 544 79.37 13.03 -33.44
CA LEU A 544 80.09 13.64 -34.56
C LEU A 544 79.16 14.42 -35.52
N GLU A 545 77.91 13.98 -35.69
CA GLU A 545 76.93 14.72 -36.47
C GLU A 545 76.54 16.03 -35.75
N LEU A 546 76.49 16.04 -34.41
CA LEU A 546 76.27 17.24 -33.61
C LEU A 546 77.48 18.19 -33.67
N GLU A 547 78.70 17.67 -33.53
CA GLU A 547 79.95 18.45 -33.65
C GLU A 547 80.00 19.21 -34.99
N ALA A 548 79.80 18.50 -36.10
CA ALA A 548 79.80 19.06 -37.44
C ALA A 548 78.61 20.02 -37.69
N LEU A 549 77.41 19.69 -37.23
CA LEU A 549 76.20 20.51 -37.41
C LEU A 549 76.31 21.87 -36.71
N TYR A 550 76.87 21.90 -35.50
CA TYR A 550 76.94 23.10 -34.67
C TYR A 550 78.29 23.83 -34.72
N ASN A 551 79.27 23.26 -35.43
CA ASN A 551 80.69 23.67 -35.44
C ASN A 551 81.23 23.83 -34.00
N ALA A 552 81.15 22.75 -33.23
CA ALA A 552 81.39 22.73 -31.79
C ALA A 552 82.03 21.43 -31.30
N LYS A 553 82.61 21.48 -30.10
CA LYS A 553 83.17 20.36 -29.34
C LYS A 553 82.70 20.43 -27.90
N MET A 554 82.65 19.28 -27.22
CA MET A 554 82.53 19.27 -25.77
C MET A 554 83.89 19.62 -25.15
N VAL A 555 83.91 20.60 -24.25
CA VAL A 555 85.13 21.07 -23.58
C VAL A 555 84.99 20.83 -22.08
N THR A 556 85.81 19.97 -21.51
CA THR A 556 85.94 19.78 -20.05
C THR A 556 86.33 21.11 -19.41
N THR A 557 85.54 21.54 -18.43
CA THR A 557 85.79 22.75 -17.64
C THR A 557 86.20 22.43 -16.20
N ILE A 558 85.67 21.36 -15.61
CA ILE A 558 86.02 20.92 -14.25
C ILE A 558 86.00 19.40 -14.18
N GLY A 559 87.02 18.79 -13.58
CA GLY A 559 87.08 17.36 -13.29
C GLY A 559 88.35 16.70 -13.81
N TYR A 560 88.30 15.39 -13.99
CA TYR A 560 89.44 14.62 -14.51
C TYR A 560 89.27 14.39 -16.00
N THR A 561 90.27 14.71 -16.82
CA THR A 561 90.19 14.50 -18.27
C THR A 561 91.57 14.18 -18.86
N PRO A 562 91.69 13.31 -19.89
CA PRO A 562 92.95 13.08 -20.58
C PRO A 562 93.39 14.33 -21.33
N VAL A 563 94.65 14.75 -21.14
CA VAL A 563 95.23 15.94 -21.77
C VAL A 563 96.45 15.52 -22.57
N LYS A 564 96.54 15.99 -23.82
CA LYS A 564 97.75 15.84 -24.62
C LYS A 564 98.84 16.72 -24.03
N VAL A 565 100.02 16.16 -23.81
CA VAL A 565 101.15 16.87 -23.22
C VAL A 565 102.44 16.60 -23.98
N SER A 566 103.39 17.53 -23.85
CA SER A 566 104.77 17.37 -24.30
C SER A 566 105.75 17.39 -23.14
N THR A 567 106.98 16.96 -23.40
CA THR A 567 108.13 17.15 -22.50
C THR A 567 108.79 18.53 -22.62
N GLU A 568 108.13 19.53 -23.23
CA GLU A 568 108.55 20.94 -23.12
C GLU A 568 108.54 21.32 -21.63
N ASN A 569 109.55 22.07 -21.17
CA ASN A 569 109.85 22.30 -19.75
C ASN A 569 110.12 21.02 -18.90
N GLY A 570 110.33 19.87 -19.55
CA GLY A 570 110.73 18.61 -18.92
C GLY A 570 109.61 17.60 -18.68
N ALA A 571 110.00 16.44 -18.16
CA ALA A 571 109.09 15.35 -17.84
C ALA A 571 108.04 15.72 -16.77
N LEU A 572 106.83 15.18 -16.95
CA LEU A 572 105.69 15.32 -16.03
C LEU A 572 105.62 14.14 -15.06
N GLY A 573 105.21 14.43 -13.82
CA GLY A 573 104.80 13.47 -12.80
C GLY A 573 103.53 13.90 -12.06
N PRO A 574 102.97 13.03 -11.21
CA PRO A 574 101.79 13.34 -10.41
C PRO A 574 101.95 14.63 -9.60
N GLY A 575 101.01 15.56 -9.76
CA GLY A 575 101.02 16.87 -9.12
C GLY A 575 101.82 17.95 -9.86
N ASP A 576 102.44 17.67 -11.01
CA ASP A 576 103.05 18.72 -11.83
C ASP A 576 101.98 19.59 -12.51
N PRO A 577 102.13 20.93 -12.49
CA PRO A 577 101.21 21.84 -13.16
C PRO A 577 101.35 21.79 -14.67
N ILE A 578 100.24 21.95 -15.40
CA ILE A 578 100.18 21.96 -16.85
C ILE A 578 99.80 23.35 -17.37
N ALA A 579 100.53 23.85 -18.36
CA ALA A 579 100.25 25.06 -19.14
C ALA A 579 100.23 24.76 -20.64
N ALA A 580 99.86 25.72 -21.50
CA ALA A 580 99.96 25.55 -22.95
C ALA A 580 101.42 25.48 -23.41
N SER A 581 101.74 24.52 -24.28
CA SER A 581 103.06 24.41 -24.92
C SER A 581 103.18 25.33 -26.14
N SER A 582 104.37 25.37 -26.73
CA SER A 582 104.60 25.99 -28.03
C SER A 582 103.96 25.24 -29.20
N ILE A 583 103.45 24.02 -28.97
CA ILE A 583 102.68 23.25 -29.95
C ILE A 583 101.17 23.48 -29.70
N PRO A 584 100.41 24.01 -30.68
CA PRO A 584 99.00 24.33 -30.50
C PRO A 584 98.15 23.14 -30.03
N GLY A 585 97.42 23.34 -28.94
CA GLY A 585 96.54 22.34 -28.34
C GLY A 585 97.25 21.34 -27.42
N ILE A 586 98.57 21.42 -27.25
CA ILE A 586 99.33 20.46 -26.44
C ILE A 586 99.77 21.16 -25.16
N GLY A 587 99.58 20.51 -24.02
CA GLY A 587 100.07 20.97 -22.73
C GLY A 587 101.56 20.72 -22.53
N LYS A 588 102.15 21.36 -21.53
CA LYS A 588 103.51 21.11 -21.06
C LYS A 588 103.59 21.29 -19.55
N LYS A 589 104.74 20.94 -18.96
CA LYS A 589 105.03 21.31 -17.58
C LYS A 589 105.08 22.83 -17.43
N ALA A 590 104.25 23.41 -16.56
CA ALA A 590 104.16 24.85 -16.41
C ALA A 590 105.46 25.42 -15.79
N ALA A 591 106.01 26.44 -16.43
CA ALA A 591 107.08 27.25 -15.85
C ALA A 591 106.54 28.18 -14.74
N PRO A 592 107.39 28.66 -13.81
CA PRO A 592 106.96 29.60 -12.78
C PRO A 592 106.34 30.87 -13.38
N GLY A 593 105.04 31.09 -13.12
CA GLY A 593 104.28 32.25 -13.60
C GLY A 593 103.39 31.99 -14.83
N GLU A 594 103.53 30.84 -15.52
CA GLU A 594 102.56 30.45 -16.55
C GLU A 594 101.19 30.11 -15.92
N LYS A 595 100.09 30.41 -16.63
CA LYS A 595 98.75 30.05 -16.16
C LYS A 595 98.52 28.54 -16.27
N ILE A 596 98.07 27.96 -15.17
CA ILE A 596 97.90 26.52 -15.01
C ILE A 596 96.44 26.14 -15.33
N ILE A 597 96.23 25.21 -16.27
CA ILE A 597 94.89 24.67 -16.59
C ILE A 597 94.51 23.48 -15.70
N GLY A 598 95.51 22.77 -15.20
CA GLY A 598 95.33 21.59 -14.39
C GLY A 598 96.64 21.03 -13.86
N TYR A 599 96.54 19.94 -13.10
CA TYR A 599 97.69 19.20 -12.58
C TYR A 599 97.66 17.76 -13.10
N SER A 600 98.80 17.27 -13.54
CA SER A 600 98.92 15.89 -14.04
C SER A 600 98.68 14.89 -12.90
N PHE A 601 97.96 13.81 -13.17
CA PHE A 601 97.70 12.74 -12.20
C PHE A 601 98.71 11.60 -12.26
N GLU A 602 99.52 11.55 -13.32
CA GLU A 602 100.44 10.45 -13.62
C GLU A 602 101.75 10.95 -14.23
N SER A 603 102.65 10.04 -14.61
CA SER A 603 103.93 10.40 -15.20
C SER A 603 103.95 10.27 -16.71
N PHE A 604 104.41 11.33 -17.38
CA PHE A 604 104.82 11.29 -18.78
C PHE A 604 106.31 11.63 -18.89
N ASN A 605 107.09 10.58 -19.08
CA ASN A 605 108.53 10.59 -19.30
C ASN A 605 108.92 9.37 -20.16
N PRO A 606 108.79 9.46 -21.50
CA PRO A 606 109.09 8.34 -22.39
C PRO A 606 110.53 7.84 -22.29
N ASP A 607 111.49 8.73 -22.02
CA ASP A 607 112.90 8.37 -21.82
C ASP A 607 113.13 7.55 -20.52
N ALA A 608 112.19 7.61 -19.56
CA ALA A 608 112.15 6.73 -18.39
C ALA A 608 111.12 5.58 -18.50
N GLY A 609 110.53 5.36 -19.69
CA GLY A 609 109.52 4.33 -19.93
C GLY A 609 108.14 4.63 -19.32
N GLN A 610 107.88 5.86 -18.88
CA GLN A 610 106.60 6.29 -18.32
C GLN A 610 105.80 7.02 -19.40
N MET A 611 104.64 6.49 -19.78
CA MET A 611 103.95 6.90 -21.01
C MET A 611 102.58 7.55 -20.78
N GLY A 612 102.24 7.85 -19.53
CA GLY A 612 100.93 8.38 -19.14
C GLY A 612 99.77 7.38 -19.32
N THR A 613 98.60 7.88 -19.74
CA THR A 613 97.30 7.18 -19.62
C THR A 613 97.34 5.77 -20.22
N ASN A 614 97.19 4.75 -19.38
CA ASN A 614 97.06 3.37 -19.85
C ASN A 614 95.59 2.95 -19.91
N GLY A 615 95.09 2.65 -21.12
CA GLY A 615 93.90 1.81 -21.30
C GLY A 615 92.53 2.50 -21.19
N ILE A 616 92.43 3.79 -21.51
CA ILE A 616 91.12 4.43 -21.72
C ILE A 616 90.64 4.09 -23.14
N GLU A 617 89.53 3.35 -23.27
CA GLU A 617 88.81 3.22 -24.54
C GLU A 617 87.84 4.40 -24.68
N LEU A 618 88.08 5.27 -25.67
CA LEU A 618 87.06 6.26 -26.07
C LEU A 618 86.24 5.67 -27.23
N PRO A 619 84.91 5.58 -27.11
CA PRO A 619 84.05 5.14 -28.20
C PRO A 619 83.94 6.24 -29.28
N MET A 620 84.87 6.23 -30.23
CA MET A 620 84.72 6.96 -31.48
C MET A 620 83.91 6.11 -32.48
N PRO A 621 83.11 6.72 -33.38
CA PRO A 621 82.37 5.99 -34.40
C PRO A 621 83.31 5.47 -35.49
N THR A 622 83.87 4.29 -35.23
CA THR A 622 84.70 3.44 -36.09
C THR A 622 86.17 3.86 -36.31
N PRO A 623 87.11 2.89 -36.31
CA PRO A 623 87.20 1.74 -35.42
C PRO A 623 87.90 2.11 -34.10
N ASN A 624 87.55 1.44 -33.00
CA ASN A 624 88.08 1.69 -31.65
C ASN A 624 89.58 2.00 -31.64
N MET A 625 89.93 3.28 -31.44
CA MET A 625 91.28 3.66 -31.06
C MET A 625 91.46 3.38 -29.57
N THR A 626 91.89 2.16 -29.25
CA THR A 626 92.55 1.93 -27.96
C THR A 626 93.76 2.87 -27.93
N PHE A 627 93.79 3.80 -26.97
CA PHE A 627 94.95 4.67 -26.76
C PHE A 627 96.08 3.83 -26.18
N ALA A 628 96.79 3.11 -27.05
CA ALA A 628 98.08 2.55 -26.74
C ALA A 628 99.04 3.72 -26.45
N PRO A 629 99.89 3.64 -25.42
CA PRO A 629 100.85 4.68 -25.08
C PRO A 629 101.78 4.97 -26.26
N THR A 630 101.50 6.04 -27.00
CA THR A 630 102.27 6.48 -28.17
C THR A 630 103.02 7.75 -27.81
N ALA A 631 104.29 7.59 -27.43
CA ALA A 631 105.21 8.70 -27.39
C ALA A 631 105.63 9.04 -28.82
N ARG A 632 105.28 10.23 -29.31
CA ARG A 632 105.68 10.74 -30.62
C ARG A 632 106.69 11.87 -30.44
N ARG A 633 107.81 11.85 -31.16
CA ARG A 633 108.67 13.05 -31.24
C ARG A 633 108.10 14.07 -32.22
N THR A 634 108.12 15.33 -31.80
CA THR A 634 107.67 16.47 -32.59
C THR A 634 108.62 17.64 -32.32
N SER A 635 109.06 18.28 -33.40
CA SER A 635 109.93 19.45 -33.34
C SER A 635 109.14 20.70 -32.89
N LEU A 636 109.69 21.44 -31.94
CA LEU A 636 109.22 22.76 -31.53
C LEU A 636 109.55 23.84 -32.59
N PRO A 637 108.91 25.03 -32.53
CA PRO A 637 109.18 26.12 -33.47
C PRO A 637 110.62 26.66 -33.47
N ASP A 638 111.41 26.40 -32.43
CA ASP A 638 112.83 26.73 -32.31
C ASP A 638 113.78 25.59 -32.75
N GLY A 639 113.23 24.41 -33.07
CA GLY A 639 113.96 23.22 -33.50
C GLY A 639 114.29 22.22 -32.40
N GLU A 640 113.87 22.43 -31.15
CA GLU A 640 114.02 21.42 -30.09
C GLU A 640 113.07 20.22 -30.31
N GLU A 641 113.53 18.99 -30.07
CA GLU A 641 112.71 17.78 -30.23
C GLU A 641 112.11 17.35 -28.89
N VAL A 642 110.79 17.53 -28.72
CA VAL A 642 110.07 17.06 -27.53
C VAL A 642 109.26 15.79 -27.82
N TRP A 643 109.09 14.96 -26.80
CA TRP A 643 108.10 13.90 -26.85
C TRP A 643 106.70 14.47 -26.58
N GLN A 644 105.71 13.98 -27.31
CA GLN A 644 104.28 14.18 -27.09
C GLN A 644 103.62 12.87 -26.66
N GLY A 645 102.62 12.96 -25.80
CA GLY A 645 101.77 11.86 -25.35
C GLY A 645 100.57 12.39 -24.59
N TRP A 646 100.03 11.60 -23.66
CA TRP A 646 98.79 11.90 -22.96
C TRP A 646 98.93 11.65 -21.46
N VAL A 647 98.34 12.51 -20.64
CA VAL A 647 98.20 12.29 -19.19
C VAL A 647 96.80 12.64 -18.73
N LEU A 648 96.24 11.81 -17.86
CA LEU A 648 95.08 12.18 -17.08
C LEU A 648 95.48 13.40 -16.24
N SER A 649 94.67 14.45 -16.31
CA SER A 649 94.90 15.67 -15.55
C SER A 649 93.62 16.08 -14.84
N TYR A 650 93.76 16.62 -13.64
CA TYR A 650 92.68 17.34 -13.01
C TYR A 650 92.62 18.75 -13.59
N VAL A 651 91.63 19.00 -14.43
CA VAL A 651 91.29 20.32 -14.98
C VAL A 651 90.32 21.00 -14.03
N ASN A 652 90.58 22.27 -13.70
CA ASN A 652 89.71 23.01 -12.81
C ASN A 652 89.69 24.50 -13.17
N LEU A 653 88.59 24.94 -13.78
CA LEU A 653 88.30 26.37 -13.97
C LEU A 653 87.71 27.07 -12.73
N GLY A 654 87.45 26.33 -11.65
CA GLY A 654 87.03 26.89 -10.37
C GLY A 654 88.20 27.57 -9.64
N TYR A 655 88.10 28.90 -9.49
CA TYR A 655 89.00 29.79 -8.74
C TYR A 655 90.43 29.98 -9.31
N ALA A 656 90.55 31.00 -10.16
CA ALA A 656 91.62 31.97 -9.94
C ALA A 656 91.57 32.45 -8.47
N ASN A 657 92.72 32.56 -7.81
CA ASN A 657 92.92 32.86 -6.38
C ASN A 657 92.93 31.67 -5.39
N ALA A 658 93.37 30.49 -5.81
CA ALA A 658 94.17 29.68 -4.88
C ALA A 658 95.45 30.47 -4.52
N PHE A 659 95.63 30.81 -3.25
CA PHE A 659 96.74 31.65 -2.75
C PHE A 659 98.07 31.34 -3.44
N THR A 660 98.72 32.36 -4.02
CA THR A 660 100.05 32.15 -4.61
C THR A 660 101.04 31.70 -3.53
N LYS A 661 102.12 31.02 -3.91
CA LYS A 661 103.14 30.54 -2.97
C LYS A 661 103.69 31.66 -2.07
N GLU A 662 103.72 32.90 -2.58
CA GLU A 662 104.13 34.11 -1.87
C GLU A 662 103.06 34.67 -0.93
N GLN A 663 101.78 34.60 -1.29
CA GLN A 663 100.66 34.93 -0.41
C GLN A 663 100.51 33.91 0.73
N ALA A 664 100.77 32.62 0.46
CA ALA A 664 100.86 31.58 1.47
C ALA A 664 102.12 31.73 2.36
N ALA A 665 103.25 32.19 1.80
CA ALA A 665 104.47 32.46 2.56
C ALA A 665 104.31 33.66 3.51
N SER A 666 103.66 34.74 3.06
CA SER A 666 103.35 35.90 3.90
C SER A 666 102.35 35.57 5.01
N LEU A 667 101.35 34.71 4.76
CA LEU A 667 100.47 34.20 5.82
C LEU A 667 101.24 33.33 6.83
N ARG A 668 102.17 32.48 6.36
CA ARG A 668 103.06 31.67 7.22
C ARG A 668 104.02 32.54 8.05
N LEU A 669 104.50 33.65 7.51
CA LEU A 669 105.38 34.59 8.23
C LEU A 669 104.64 35.21 9.44
N THR A 670 103.40 35.65 9.23
CA THR A 670 102.54 36.22 10.28
C THR A 670 102.18 35.19 11.36
N VAL A 671 101.89 33.94 10.99
CA VAL A 671 101.65 32.84 11.95
C VAL A 671 102.94 32.46 12.70
N GLY A 672 104.11 32.49 12.04
CA GLY A 672 105.40 32.26 12.68
C GLY A 672 105.76 33.33 13.72
N GLN A 673 105.48 34.60 13.43
CA GLN A 673 105.64 35.71 14.38
C GLN A 673 104.68 35.58 15.58
N ALA A 674 103.43 35.17 15.35
CA ALA A 674 102.47 34.90 16.43
C ALA A 674 102.92 33.74 17.34
N LEU A 675 103.44 32.65 16.75
CA LEU A 675 103.99 31.50 17.51
C LEU A 675 105.23 31.89 18.32
N ALA A 676 106.13 32.70 17.77
CA ALA A 676 107.29 33.20 18.50
C ALA A 676 106.88 34.06 19.71
N ARG A 677 105.88 34.95 19.56
CA ARG A 677 105.36 35.76 20.67
C ARG A 677 104.64 34.91 21.73
N ILE A 678 104.01 33.79 21.35
CA ILE A 678 103.41 32.84 22.29
C ILE A 678 104.47 32.13 23.15
N GLU A 679 105.60 31.71 22.57
CA GLU A 679 106.70 31.12 23.37
C GLU A 679 107.41 32.14 24.27
N GLU A 680 107.57 33.38 23.79
CA GLU A 680 108.09 34.48 24.62
C GLU A 680 107.17 34.75 25.84
N LEU A 681 105.86 34.83 25.63
CA LEU A 681 104.86 34.97 26.70
C LEU A 681 104.83 33.78 27.67
N LYS A 682 105.09 32.55 27.20
CA LYS A 682 105.26 31.37 28.08
C LYS A 682 106.52 31.50 28.95
N SER A 683 107.61 32.01 28.41
CA SER A 683 108.85 32.26 29.15
C SER A 683 108.66 33.38 30.19
N GLU A 684 108.01 34.48 29.82
CA GLU A 684 107.62 35.55 30.75
C GLU A 684 106.73 35.01 31.89
N LEU A 685 105.73 34.17 31.57
CA LEU A 685 104.84 33.54 32.56
C LEU A 685 105.59 32.54 33.48
N ALA A 686 106.57 31.81 32.97
CA ALA A 686 107.41 30.91 33.76
C ALA A 686 108.33 31.69 34.72
N ALA A 687 108.91 32.81 34.26
CA ALA A 687 109.69 33.71 35.09
C ALA A 687 108.82 34.33 36.21
N LEU A 688 107.63 34.84 35.88
CA LEU A 688 106.65 35.34 36.84
C LEU A 688 106.22 34.28 37.86
N LYS A 689 105.96 33.03 37.43
CA LYS A 689 105.67 31.93 38.36
C LYS A 689 106.83 31.62 39.31
N ASN A 690 108.07 31.61 38.83
CA ASN A 690 109.24 31.41 39.70
C ASN A 690 109.45 32.59 40.66
N GLN A 691 109.24 33.82 40.22
CA GLN A 691 109.34 35.01 41.06
C GLN A 691 108.24 35.03 42.14
N GLN A 692 107.03 34.56 41.81
CA GLN A 692 105.94 34.39 42.76
C GLN A 692 106.18 33.22 43.73
N LEU A 693 106.82 32.13 43.28
CA LEU A 693 107.25 31.03 44.16
C LEU A 693 108.31 31.49 45.16
N GLN A 694 109.30 32.27 44.70
CA GLN A 694 110.33 32.88 45.54
C GLN A 694 109.80 33.97 46.50
N SER A 695 108.59 34.50 46.27
CA SER A 695 107.91 35.39 47.23
C SER A 695 107.00 34.65 48.23
N LEU A 696 106.83 33.34 48.05
CA LEU A 696 106.02 32.45 48.89
C LEU A 696 106.85 31.43 49.68
N SER A 697 108.18 31.46 49.53
CA SER A 697 109.18 30.67 50.25
C SER A 697 110.06 31.56 51.12
#